data_AF-A0A7V3BKX6-F1
#
_entry.id   AF-A0A7V3BKX6-F1
#
_cell.length_a   1.000
_cell.length_b   1.000
_cell.length_c   1.000
_cell.angle_alpha   90.00
_cell.angle_beta   90.00
_cell.angle_gamma   90.00
#
_symmetry.space_group_name_H-M   'P 1'
#
loop_
_entity.id
_entity.type
_entity.pdbx_description
1 polymer ?
#
loop_
_entity_poly.entity_id
_entity_poly.type
_entity_poly.pdbx_seq_one_letter_code
_entity_poly.pdbx_strand_id
1 'polypeptide(L)'
;MAAAIAALREGRALPPVLYTVDPASFRQVPGSPFAYWVSERIRRLFVELPPFEGEGRTVKQGLATADDFRFVRAWWEVAPQKILDGAQGPDWREDLATFQAWCRRRTFEGKRWVPFAKGGEYSPYYADLHLVVNWERDGEEMKAWADPLYGNSGWSRIIKSVDFYFRPGLTWPLRGIHLSAQGVPSGSIFSVAGKLATSDRLEELPALLALMNSKVFDFLVGLFAGKVGGVQYEVGLIGRIPLPDGFDKGILSEKSSRICEASVSRATYDERCHVFCLPVLLQVLDNTLTERLTSWQLCVAKAEQQLSEYQKEIDASTFQVYGIDGDDRWTIEESLSELRSERDGEEQDPDSADDEIEAQPAADPRQLVADLLFYAFGCVFGRWDIRFATGERRPPDLPDPFAPLPVCSPGMLTGDDGLPLRDAPPNYPLRLDRDGILVDDPDHPDDLVRRVREALEVIWQDRAEAIEHEACEILGVKELRDYFRKPGNGGFWMDHVRRYSKSRRKAPIYWLLQSSRKNYALWLYYPRLDKDILFKALINYVEPKLRLEESRLEAVRRQLSVVRSSAQRTPDTGPRTADKKPKALEKQLDRQEGLLSELRDFHDKLRRAADLHLDPDLNDGVILNIAPLWELVPWAEARKYWHELSAGQYDWSSIGRQWCGRGGVGR
;
A
#
# COMPACT_ATOMS: atom_id res chain seq x y z
N MET A 1 -34.31 16.92 18.79
CA MET A 1 -33.31 17.22 19.84
C MET A 1 -32.51 18.47 19.45
N ALA A 2 -32.18 18.64 18.16
CA ALA A 2 -31.55 19.82 17.56
C ALA A 2 -32.19 21.16 17.92
N ALA A 3 -33.53 21.28 17.87
CA ALA A 3 -34.21 22.51 18.25
C ALA A 3 -33.96 22.90 19.72
N ALA A 4 -33.79 21.89 20.59
CA ALA A 4 -33.48 22.10 22.00
C ALA A 4 -31.98 22.40 22.23
N ILE A 5 -31.09 21.72 21.51
CA ILE A 5 -29.64 21.99 21.59
C ILE A 5 -29.31 23.38 21.04
N ALA A 6 -29.91 23.78 19.92
CA ALA A 6 -29.74 25.11 19.31
C ALA A 6 -30.25 26.23 20.23
N ALA A 7 -31.43 26.08 20.83
CA ALA A 7 -31.95 27.07 21.78
C ALA A 7 -31.16 27.11 23.10
N LEU A 8 -30.55 25.99 23.56
CA LEU A 8 -29.60 25.98 24.68
C LEU A 8 -28.31 26.75 24.36
N ARG A 9 -27.74 26.56 23.16
CA ARG A 9 -26.54 27.28 22.68
C ARG A 9 -26.77 28.79 22.55
N GLU A 10 -28.02 29.20 22.29
CA GLU A 10 -28.43 30.61 22.19
C GLU A 10 -28.94 31.20 23.52
N GLY A 11 -28.82 30.45 24.64
CA GLY A 11 -29.20 30.93 25.97
C GLY A 11 -30.72 31.09 26.19
N ARG A 12 -31.55 30.46 25.34
CA ARG A 12 -33.01 30.49 25.49
C ARG A 12 -33.47 29.38 26.44
N ALA A 13 -34.36 29.71 27.37
CA ALA A 13 -34.98 28.71 28.24
C ALA A 13 -35.95 27.84 27.43
N LEU A 14 -35.73 26.52 27.47
CA LEU A 14 -36.61 25.54 26.84
C LEU A 14 -37.44 24.82 27.89
N PRO A 15 -38.68 24.39 27.56
CA PRO A 15 -39.35 23.37 28.35
C PRO A 15 -38.49 22.10 28.41
N PRO A 16 -38.50 21.35 29.53
CA PRO A 16 -37.69 20.15 29.67
C PRO A 16 -38.02 19.16 28.55
N VAL A 17 -37.00 18.70 27.83
CA VAL A 17 -37.14 17.60 26.86
C VAL A 17 -37.34 16.31 27.66
N LEU A 18 -38.61 16.00 27.94
CA LEU A 18 -39.02 14.83 28.69
C LEU A 18 -39.28 13.67 27.73
N TYR A 19 -38.47 12.63 27.80
CA TYR A 19 -38.76 11.34 27.16
C TYR A 19 -39.42 10.42 28.18
N THR A 20 -40.66 10.01 27.93
CA THR A 20 -41.36 9.02 28.77
C THR A 20 -41.39 7.69 28.03
N VAL A 21 -40.64 6.71 28.53
CA VAL A 21 -40.51 5.38 27.95
C VAL A 21 -40.68 4.34 29.04
N ASP A 22 -41.48 3.30 28.78
CA ASP A 22 -41.61 2.15 29.69
C ASP A 22 -40.26 1.42 29.78
N PRO A 23 -39.67 1.22 30.98
CA PRO A 23 -38.44 0.46 31.14
C PRO A 23 -38.46 -0.93 30.48
N ALA A 24 -39.63 -1.56 30.34
CA ALA A 24 -39.77 -2.83 29.63
C ALA A 24 -39.40 -2.73 28.14
N SER A 25 -39.58 -1.57 27.48
CA SER A 25 -39.24 -1.35 26.07
C SER A 25 -37.73 -1.45 25.81
N PHE A 26 -36.86 -1.18 26.79
CA PHE A 26 -35.41 -1.33 26.62
C PHE A 26 -35.00 -2.79 26.40
N ARG A 27 -35.82 -3.77 26.80
CA ARG A 27 -35.54 -5.20 26.57
C ARG A 27 -35.66 -5.62 25.11
N GLN A 28 -36.24 -4.79 24.26
CA GLN A 28 -36.39 -5.07 22.83
C GLN A 28 -35.05 -5.01 22.10
N VAL A 29 -34.17 -4.08 22.50
CA VAL A 29 -32.80 -4.03 21.97
C VAL A 29 -31.93 -4.99 22.80
N PRO A 30 -31.23 -5.96 22.17
CA PRO A 30 -30.43 -6.92 22.93
C PRO A 30 -29.30 -6.21 23.72
N GLY A 31 -29.03 -6.70 24.93
CA GLY A 31 -28.14 -6.00 25.88
C GLY A 31 -28.80 -4.86 26.65
N SER A 32 -30.03 -4.49 26.28
CA SER A 32 -30.86 -3.47 26.93
C SER A 32 -30.18 -2.10 27.14
N PRO A 33 -29.60 -1.49 26.07
CA PRO A 33 -29.13 -0.11 26.14
C PRO A 33 -30.28 0.85 26.46
N PHE A 34 -29.97 1.95 27.14
CA PHE A 34 -30.92 3.02 27.48
C PHE A 34 -31.26 3.90 26.27
N ALA A 35 -31.80 3.29 25.22
CA ALA A 35 -32.21 3.90 23.96
C ALA A 35 -33.54 4.67 24.10
N TYR A 36 -33.57 5.73 24.92
CA TYR A 36 -34.80 6.47 25.25
C TYR A 36 -35.20 7.52 24.20
N TRP A 37 -34.25 7.98 23.38
CA TRP A 37 -34.46 9.05 22.40
C TRP A 37 -35.04 8.55 21.06
N VAL A 38 -35.00 7.24 20.82
CA VAL A 38 -35.57 6.62 19.61
C VAL A 38 -37.04 6.25 19.81
N SER A 39 -37.78 6.12 18.72
CA SER A 39 -39.17 5.67 18.78
C SER A 39 -39.31 4.19 19.15
N GLU A 40 -40.54 3.81 19.49
CA GLU A 40 -40.89 2.40 19.69
C GLU A 40 -40.79 1.59 18.39
N ARG A 41 -41.05 2.22 17.24
CA ARG A 41 -40.91 1.58 15.92
C ARG A 41 -39.48 1.10 15.71
N ILE A 42 -38.49 1.94 15.98
CA ILE A 42 -37.06 1.61 15.85
C ILE A 42 -36.67 0.46 16.78
N ARG A 43 -37.10 0.49 18.06
CA ARG A 43 -36.79 -0.58 19.02
C ARG A 43 -37.39 -1.92 18.61
N ARG A 44 -38.61 -1.91 18.07
CA ARG A 44 -39.31 -3.12 17.61
C ARG A 44 -38.63 -3.81 16.44
N LEU A 45 -37.79 -3.11 15.65
CA LEU A 45 -37.03 -3.75 14.55
C LEU A 45 -36.17 -4.92 15.05
N PHE A 46 -35.62 -4.84 16.27
CA PHE A 46 -34.83 -5.93 16.88
C PHE A 46 -35.64 -7.15 17.30
N VAL A 47 -36.97 -7.04 17.31
CA VAL A 47 -37.90 -8.12 17.67
C VAL A 47 -38.64 -8.64 16.43
N GLU A 48 -39.00 -7.74 15.51
CA GLU A 48 -39.82 -8.04 14.33
C GLU A 48 -39.00 -8.61 13.16
N LEU A 49 -37.74 -8.21 13.02
CA LEU A 49 -36.88 -8.64 11.92
C LEU A 49 -35.88 -9.70 12.40
N PRO A 50 -35.48 -10.65 11.54
CA PRO A 50 -34.45 -11.59 11.91
C PRO A 50 -33.08 -10.89 12.09
N PRO A 51 -32.20 -11.44 12.94
CA PRO A 51 -30.84 -10.96 13.04
C PRO A 51 -30.06 -11.25 11.74
N PHE A 52 -29.00 -10.48 11.50
CA PHE A 52 -28.11 -10.68 10.35
C PHE A 52 -27.62 -12.14 10.26
N GLU A 53 -27.19 -12.72 11.38
CA GLU A 53 -26.78 -14.13 11.43
C GLU A 53 -27.99 -15.06 11.39
N GLY A 54 -28.10 -15.83 10.30
CA GLY A 54 -29.28 -16.64 9.99
C GLY A 54 -29.56 -16.66 8.49
N GLU A 55 -30.38 -17.62 8.04
CA GLU A 55 -30.76 -17.76 6.62
C GLU A 55 -29.57 -17.85 5.64
N GLY A 56 -28.55 -18.63 6.01
CA GLY A 56 -27.32 -18.78 5.22
C GLY A 56 -26.31 -17.66 5.39
N ARG A 57 -26.65 -16.58 6.11
CA ARG A 57 -25.71 -15.50 6.48
C ARG A 57 -24.99 -15.84 7.77
N THR A 58 -23.72 -15.50 7.87
CA THR A 58 -22.89 -15.83 9.02
C THR A 58 -21.82 -14.77 9.25
N VAL A 59 -21.51 -14.46 10.52
CA VAL A 59 -20.40 -13.59 10.89
C VAL A 59 -19.34 -14.39 11.66
N LYS A 60 -18.06 -14.25 11.29
CA LYS A 60 -16.95 -14.99 11.91
C LYS A 60 -15.75 -14.11 12.22
N GLN A 61 -15.04 -14.51 13.27
CA GLN A 61 -13.68 -14.07 13.57
C GLN A 61 -12.71 -15.09 12.97
N GLY A 62 -11.63 -14.61 12.35
CA GLY A 62 -10.66 -15.45 11.66
C GLY A 62 -9.36 -15.63 12.43
N LEU A 63 -8.26 -15.56 11.69
CA LEU A 63 -6.90 -15.82 12.13
C LEU A 63 -6.35 -14.70 13.04
N ALA A 64 -5.94 -15.06 14.27
CA ALA A 64 -4.93 -14.26 14.98
C ALA A 64 -3.54 -14.75 14.57
N THR A 65 -2.71 -13.86 14.08
CA THR A 65 -1.31 -14.18 13.72
C THR A 65 -0.45 -14.29 14.97
N ALA A 66 -0.71 -13.45 15.98
CA ALA A 66 0.05 -13.26 17.22
C ALA A 66 1.57 -12.96 17.04
N ASP A 67 2.09 -13.01 15.81
CA ASP A 67 3.38 -12.49 15.36
C ASP A 67 3.27 -12.05 13.88
N ASP A 68 2.77 -10.82 13.67
CA ASP A 68 2.62 -10.25 12.33
C ASP A 68 3.96 -10.10 11.60
N PHE A 69 5.04 -9.81 12.33
CA PHE A 69 6.35 -9.59 11.73
C PHE A 69 6.89 -10.87 11.10
N ARG A 70 6.63 -12.04 11.70
CA ARG A 70 6.95 -13.34 11.12
C ARG A 70 6.00 -13.73 9.98
N PHE A 71 4.69 -13.61 10.17
CA PHE A 71 3.71 -14.29 9.31
C PHE A 71 2.98 -13.42 8.29
N VAL A 72 3.12 -12.09 8.34
CA VAL A 72 2.41 -11.18 7.43
C VAL A 72 3.39 -10.35 6.60
N ARG A 73 3.11 -10.18 5.31
CA ARG A 73 3.87 -9.35 4.37
C ARG A 73 2.92 -8.45 3.60
N ALA A 74 3.41 -7.33 3.07
CA ALA A 74 2.72 -6.70 1.95
C ALA A 74 2.93 -7.55 0.69
N TRP A 75 1.94 -7.62 -0.20
CA TRP A 75 1.98 -8.54 -1.34
C TRP A 75 3.15 -8.27 -2.30
N TRP A 76 3.59 -7.02 -2.42
CA TRP A 76 4.76 -6.63 -3.21
C TRP A 76 6.12 -7.00 -2.57
N GLU A 77 6.14 -7.46 -1.32
CA GLU A 77 7.37 -7.92 -0.66
C GLU A 77 7.75 -9.35 -1.04
N VAL A 78 6.81 -10.13 -1.55
CA VAL A 78 7.04 -11.56 -1.77
C VAL A 78 7.06 -11.85 -3.26
N ALA A 79 7.77 -12.91 -3.64
CA ALA A 79 7.81 -13.34 -5.03
C ALA A 79 6.39 -13.71 -5.51
N PRO A 80 5.88 -13.13 -6.62
CA PRO A 80 4.51 -13.40 -7.10
C PRO A 80 4.21 -14.89 -7.32
N GLN A 81 5.23 -15.68 -7.65
CA GLN A 81 5.13 -17.12 -7.83
C GLN A 81 4.67 -17.85 -6.56
N LYS A 82 4.98 -17.29 -5.38
CA LYS A 82 4.63 -17.83 -4.06
C LYS A 82 3.28 -17.33 -3.55
N ILE A 83 2.60 -16.41 -4.26
CA ILE A 83 1.26 -15.92 -3.90
C ILE A 83 0.20 -16.84 -4.50
N LEU A 84 -0.85 -17.13 -3.74
CA LEU A 84 -2.02 -17.88 -4.19
C LEU A 84 -2.65 -17.22 -5.43
N ASP A 85 -2.79 -18.01 -6.49
CA ASP A 85 -3.24 -17.57 -7.81
C ASP A 85 -4.71 -17.94 -8.06
N GLY A 86 -5.61 -17.47 -7.18
CA GLY A 86 -7.03 -17.82 -7.20
C GLY A 86 -7.73 -17.62 -8.56
N ALA A 87 -7.27 -16.66 -9.37
CA ALA A 87 -7.79 -16.41 -10.71
C ALA A 87 -7.58 -17.56 -11.72
N GLN A 88 -6.65 -18.49 -11.44
CA GLN A 88 -6.42 -19.69 -12.25
C GLN A 88 -7.24 -20.90 -11.78
N GLY A 89 -8.02 -20.74 -10.72
CA GLY A 89 -8.87 -21.79 -10.15
C GLY A 89 -10.19 -22.01 -10.90
N PRO A 90 -11.00 -22.97 -10.45
CA PRO A 90 -12.38 -23.11 -10.90
C PRO A 90 -13.21 -21.86 -10.53
N ASP A 91 -14.34 -21.63 -11.21
CA ASP A 91 -15.21 -20.49 -10.87
C ASP A 91 -15.81 -20.68 -9.47
N TRP A 92 -15.45 -19.79 -8.55
CA TRP A 92 -15.90 -19.78 -7.17
C TRP A 92 -17.41 -19.54 -7.04
N ARG A 93 -18.06 -18.97 -8.06
CA ARG A 93 -19.51 -18.74 -8.09
C ARG A 93 -20.29 -20.01 -8.41
N GLU A 94 -19.70 -20.94 -9.16
CA GLU A 94 -20.35 -22.20 -9.53
C GLU A 94 -20.25 -23.23 -8.40
N ASP A 95 -19.05 -23.42 -7.85
CA ASP A 95 -18.80 -24.34 -6.75
C ASP A 95 -17.72 -23.83 -5.80
N LEU A 96 -18.19 -23.13 -4.75
CA LEU A 96 -17.33 -22.56 -3.73
C LEU A 96 -16.53 -23.63 -2.98
N ALA A 97 -17.10 -24.81 -2.72
CA ALA A 97 -16.41 -25.87 -1.98
C ALA A 97 -15.24 -26.42 -2.80
N THR A 98 -15.45 -26.65 -4.09
CA THR A 98 -14.39 -27.06 -5.02
C THR A 98 -13.30 -25.99 -5.15
N PHE A 99 -13.68 -24.72 -5.22
CA PHE A 99 -12.73 -23.60 -5.21
C PHE A 99 -11.89 -23.53 -3.92
N GLN A 100 -12.53 -23.64 -2.73
CA GLN A 100 -11.80 -23.64 -1.46
C GLN A 100 -10.83 -24.83 -1.36
N ALA A 101 -11.24 -26.03 -1.80
CA ALA A 101 -10.38 -27.20 -1.81
C ALA A 101 -9.21 -27.05 -2.79
N TRP A 102 -9.44 -26.40 -3.94
CA TRP A 102 -8.38 -26.04 -4.89
C TRP A 102 -7.37 -25.07 -4.24
N CYS A 103 -7.84 -23.99 -3.61
CA CYS A 103 -6.98 -23.02 -2.92
C CYS A 103 -6.12 -23.69 -1.84
N ARG A 104 -6.71 -24.57 -1.01
CA ARG A 104 -5.96 -25.33 0.01
C ARG A 104 -4.85 -26.17 -0.61
N ARG A 105 -5.13 -26.89 -1.70
CA ARG A 105 -4.14 -27.71 -2.40
C ARG A 105 -2.95 -26.88 -2.91
N ARG A 106 -3.22 -25.70 -3.48
CA ARG A 106 -2.17 -24.78 -3.94
C ARG A 106 -1.19 -24.40 -2.84
N THR A 107 -1.63 -24.32 -1.58
CA THR A 107 -0.73 -24.05 -0.44
C THR A 107 0.29 -25.16 -0.18
N PHE A 108 0.05 -26.39 -0.65
CA PHE A 108 1.02 -27.50 -0.64
C PHE A 108 1.93 -27.50 -1.88
N GLU A 109 1.59 -26.72 -2.91
CA GLU A 109 2.30 -26.63 -4.19
C GLU A 109 3.20 -25.37 -4.27
N GLY A 110 3.61 -24.84 -3.12
CA GLY A 110 4.52 -23.70 -3.02
C GLY A 110 3.85 -22.32 -3.02
N LYS A 111 2.50 -22.26 -3.03
CA LYS A 111 1.77 -21.00 -2.79
C LYS A 111 1.70 -20.68 -1.30
N ARG A 112 2.83 -20.19 -0.78
CA ARG A 112 3.02 -19.86 0.64
C ARG A 112 2.14 -18.70 1.12
N TRP A 113 1.94 -17.69 0.28
CA TRP A 113 1.33 -16.42 0.68
C TRP A 113 -0.11 -16.31 0.18
N VAL A 114 -1.05 -16.05 1.08
CA VAL A 114 -2.48 -15.94 0.77
C VAL A 114 -2.97 -14.53 1.11
N PRO A 115 -3.79 -13.87 0.27
CA PRO A 115 -4.39 -12.56 0.58
C PRO A 115 -5.04 -12.53 1.97
N PHE A 116 -4.82 -11.45 2.72
CA PHE A 116 -5.16 -11.39 4.14
C PHE A 116 -5.98 -10.14 4.48
N ALA A 117 -7.27 -10.33 4.72
CA ALA A 117 -8.19 -9.30 5.17
C ALA A 117 -8.00 -9.00 6.67
N LYS A 118 -7.42 -7.84 6.98
CA LYS A 118 -7.15 -7.39 8.35
C LYS A 118 -8.02 -6.19 8.80
N GLY A 119 -9.15 -5.96 8.14
CA GLY A 119 -10.09 -4.88 8.46
C GLY A 119 -9.68 -3.54 7.84
N GLY A 120 -8.38 -3.25 7.83
CA GLY A 120 -7.82 -2.12 7.09
C GLY A 120 -8.33 -0.77 7.58
N GLU A 121 -8.15 0.23 6.72
CA GLU A 121 -8.62 1.60 6.96
C GLU A 121 -10.09 1.76 6.56
N TYR A 122 -10.71 2.86 7.00
CA TYR A 122 -12.04 3.25 6.56
C TYR A 122 -12.07 3.50 5.04
N SER A 123 -12.73 2.61 4.30
CA SER A 123 -12.90 2.71 2.84
C SER A 123 -14.18 1.96 2.45
N PRO A 124 -15.36 2.62 2.50
CA PRO A 124 -16.63 1.98 2.23
C PRO A 124 -16.65 1.30 0.86
N TYR A 125 -17.36 0.18 0.76
CA TYR A 125 -17.56 -0.64 -0.45
C TYR A 125 -16.33 -1.41 -0.93
N TYR A 126 -15.15 -0.79 -0.97
CA TYR A 126 -13.96 -1.42 -1.53
C TYR A 126 -12.69 -0.99 -0.78
N ALA A 127 -11.84 -1.97 -0.47
CA ALA A 127 -10.47 -1.74 -0.02
C ALA A 127 -9.57 -2.83 -0.61
N ASP A 128 -8.41 -2.43 -1.13
CA ASP A 128 -7.42 -3.40 -1.62
C ASP A 128 -6.76 -4.16 -0.46
N LEU A 129 -6.68 -5.49 -0.58
CA LEU A 129 -6.03 -6.33 0.43
C LEU A 129 -4.51 -6.36 0.22
N HIS A 130 -3.85 -5.26 0.59
CA HIS A 130 -2.40 -5.11 0.43
C HIS A 130 -1.55 -6.13 1.24
N LEU A 131 -2.14 -6.88 2.18
CA LEU A 131 -1.45 -7.86 3.02
C LEU A 131 -1.66 -9.29 2.53
N VAL A 132 -0.63 -10.10 2.72
CA VAL A 132 -0.65 -11.55 2.57
C VAL A 132 -0.15 -12.23 3.84
N VAL A 133 -0.68 -13.40 4.16
CA VAL A 133 -0.30 -14.21 5.31
C VAL A 133 0.35 -15.52 4.86
N ASN A 134 1.36 -15.97 5.58
CA ASN A 134 1.98 -17.27 5.36
C ASN A 134 1.00 -18.38 5.76
N TRP A 135 0.42 -19.03 4.76
CA TRP A 135 -0.50 -20.16 4.93
C TRP A 135 0.01 -21.43 4.21
N GLU A 136 1.33 -21.56 4.07
CA GLU A 136 1.95 -22.72 3.44
C GLU A 136 1.51 -24.04 4.10
N ARG A 137 1.20 -25.03 3.26
CA ARG A 137 0.72 -26.37 3.67
C ARG A 137 -0.44 -26.29 4.67
N ASP A 138 -1.45 -25.49 4.32
CA ASP A 138 -2.59 -25.19 5.18
C ASP A 138 -2.18 -24.63 6.57
N GLY A 139 -1.17 -23.76 6.59
CA GLY A 139 -0.71 -23.09 7.81
C GLY A 139 0.07 -23.98 8.77
N GLU A 140 0.78 -25.00 8.29
CA GLU A 140 1.57 -25.95 9.10
C GLU A 140 2.51 -25.22 10.09
N GLU A 141 3.28 -24.26 9.60
CA GLU A 141 4.21 -23.46 10.42
C GLU A 141 3.48 -22.64 11.49
N MET A 142 2.39 -21.97 11.11
CA MET A 142 1.60 -21.14 12.02
C MET A 142 0.92 -21.98 13.11
N LYS A 143 0.35 -23.13 12.74
CA LYS A 143 -0.29 -24.05 13.68
C LYS A 143 0.72 -24.60 14.69
N ALA A 144 1.91 -25.01 14.24
CA ALA A 144 2.98 -25.48 15.12
C ALA A 144 3.49 -24.38 16.07
N TRP A 145 3.56 -23.13 15.60
CA TRP A 145 3.95 -21.99 16.43
C TRP A 145 2.86 -21.56 17.43
N ALA A 146 1.59 -21.65 17.03
CA ALA A 146 0.44 -21.26 17.83
C ALA A 146 0.14 -22.23 19.00
N ASP A 147 0.38 -23.52 18.80
CA ASP A 147 0.05 -24.58 19.77
C ASP A 147 0.61 -24.36 21.20
N PRO A 148 1.91 -24.03 21.37
CA PRO A 148 2.49 -23.83 22.71
C PRO A 148 2.03 -22.53 23.42
N LEU A 149 1.53 -21.52 22.69
CA LEU A 149 1.26 -20.19 23.27
C LEU A 149 0.19 -20.18 24.36
N TYR A 150 -0.72 -21.17 24.35
CA TYR A 150 -1.78 -21.29 25.34
C TYR A 150 -1.75 -22.66 26.02
N GLY A 151 -0.56 -23.13 26.42
CA GLY A 151 -0.39 -24.35 27.20
C GLY A 151 -0.81 -25.62 26.45
N ASN A 152 -0.48 -25.72 25.15
CA ASN A 152 -0.79 -26.87 24.28
C ASN A 152 -2.28 -27.21 24.19
N SER A 153 -3.12 -26.17 24.21
CA SER A 153 -4.56 -26.34 24.15
C SER A 153 -5.11 -26.47 22.72
N GLY A 154 -4.24 -26.63 21.74
CA GLY A 154 -4.58 -26.61 20.32
C GLY A 154 -4.42 -25.21 19.71
N TRP A 155 -3.81 -25.19 18.52
CA TRP A 155 -3.73 -24.03 17.63
C TRP A 155 -5.09 -23.35 17.34
N SER A 156 -6.20 -24.09 17.46
CA SER A 156 -7.56 -23.64 17.14
C SER A 156 -8.12 -22.56 18.07
N ARG A 157 -7.44 -22.26 19.19
CA ARG A 157 -7.78 -21.10 20.04
C ARG A 157 -7.43 -19.77 19.38
N ILE A 158 -6.37 -19.74 18.59
CA ILE A 158 -5.85 -18.55 17.92
C ILE A 158 -6.30 -18.53 16.46
N ILE A 159 -6.19 -19.67 15.79
CA ILE A 159 -6.52 -19.86 14.38
C ILE A 159 -7.96 -20.40 14.32
N LYS A 160 -8.92 -19.49 14.14
CA LYS A 160 -10.36 -19.82 14.13
C LYS A 160 -10.92 -19.84 12.72
N SER A 161 -12.09 -20.50 12.60
CA SER A 161 -12.95 -20.44 11.41
C SER A 161 -12.25 -20.86 10.11
N VAL A 162 -11.33 -21.83 10.19
CA VAL A 162 -10.54 -22.29 9.05
C VAL A 162 -11.42 -22.76 7.89
N ASP A 163 -12.61 -23.31 8.17
CA ASP A 163 -13.57 -23.74 7.14
C ASP A 163 -14.13 -22.58 6.29
N PHE A 164 -14.05 -21.35 6.79
CA PHE A 164 -14.48 -20.13 6.08
C PHE A 164 -13.36 -19.48 5.27
N TYR A 165 -12.13 -19.98 5.35
CA TYR A 165 -11.01 -19.42 4.57
C TYR A 165 -11.27 -19.61 3.07
N PHE A 166 -10.78 -18.67 2.27
CA PHE A 166 -10.98 -18.57 0.82
C PHE A 166 -12.41 -18.24 0.37
N ARG A 167 -13.38 -18.06 1.28
CA ARG A 167 -14.72 -17.58 0.93
C ARG A 167 -14.73 -16.06 0.69
N PRO A 168 -15.48 -15.57 -0.31
CA PRO A 168 -15.77 -14.15 -0.42
C PRO A 168 -16.77 -13.71 0.66
N GLY A 169 -16.82 -12.41 0.93
CA GLY A 169 -17.74 -11.84 1.90
C GLY A 169 -17.46 -10.37 2.15
N LEU A 170 -17.83 -9.89 3.34
CA LEU A 170 -17.72 -8.50 3.75
C LEU A 170 -16.85 -8.41 5.01
N THR A 171 -15.91 -7.46 5.02
CA THR A 171 -15.10 -7.12 6.20
C THR A 171 -15.30 -5.65 6.55
N TRP A 172 -14.79 -5.24 7.69
CA TRP A 172 -14.79 -3.85 8.14
C TRP A 172 -13.57 -3.59 9.05
N PRO A 173 -13.13 -2.34 9.20
CA PRO A 173 -12.19 -1.95 10.25
C PRO A 173 -12.73 -2.33 11.63
N LEU A 174 -11.86 -2.80 12.54
CA LEU A 174 -12.28 -3.29 13.86
C LEU A 174 -13.04 -2.23 14.67
N ARG A 175 -12.66 -0.96 14.52
CA ARG A 175 -13.24 0.18 15.19
C ARG A 175 -13.50 1.30 14.18
N GLY A 176 -14.47 2.14 14.48
CA GLY A 176 -14.78 3.29 13.64
C GLY A 176 -15.86 4.16 14.25
N ILE A 177 -15.98 5.37 13.69
CA ILE A 177 -17.11 6.26 13.96
C ILE A 177 -18.35 5.76 13.21
N HIS A 178 -18.16 5.44 11.92
CA HIS A 178 -19.15 4.83 11.05
C HIS A 178 -18.65 3.46 10.59
N LEU A 179 -19.57 2.52 10.44
CA LEU A 179 -19.28 1.23 9.85
C LEU A 179 -18.83 1.42 8.39
N SER A 180 -17.76 0.74 8.01
CA SER A 180 -17.22 0.74 6.66
C SER A 180 -17.11 -0.69 6.18
N ALA A 181 -18.20 -1.20 5.60
CA ALA A 181 -18.18 -2.55 5.05
C ALA A 181 -17.48 -2.56 3.69
N GLN A 182 -16.61 -3.54 3.48
CA GLN A 182 -15.70 -3.71 2.35
C GLN A 182 -15.86 -5.11 1.76
N GLY A 183 -15.82 -5.24 0.43
CA GLY A 183 -15.74 -6.55 -0.21
C GLY A 183 -14.44 -7.30 0.13
N VAL A 184 -14.58 -8.58 0.45
CA VAL A 184 -13.47 -9.53 0.62
C VAL A 184 -13.41 -10.43 -0.62
N PRO A 185 -12.34 -10.35 -1.41
CA PRO A 185 -12.06 -11.26 -2.51
C PRO A 185 -12.09 -12.74 -2.10
N SER A 186 -12.67 -13.58 -2.95
CA SER A 186 -12.50 -15.03 -2.87
C SER A 186 -11.01 -15.40 -2.94
N GLY A 187 -10.62 -16.49 -2.27
CA GLY A 187 -9.22 -16.87 -2.14
C GLY A 187 -8.48 -16.16 -1.00
N SER A 188 -9.16 -15.37 -0.17
CA SER A 188 -8.56 -14.66 0.96
C SER A 188 -8.75 -15.37 2.31
N ILE A 189 -7.85 -15.11 3.25
CA ILE A 189 -8.00 -15.40 4.68
C ILE A 189 -8.33 -14.10 5.40
N PHE A 190 -9.09 -14.18 6.50
CA PHE A 190 -9.52 -13.02 7.27
C PHE A 190 -9.01 -13.12 8.71
N SER A 191 -8.82 -11.97 9.37
CA SER A 191 -8.15 -11.89 10.67
C SER A 191 -9.13 -11.73 11.84
N VAL A 192 -8.60 -11.41 13.03
CA VAL A 192 -9.41 -10.97 14.18
C VAL A 192 -9.85 -9.51 14.09
N ALA A 193 -9.04 -8.69 13.42
CA ALA A 193 -9.29 -7.26 13.19
C ALA A 193 -10.10 -7.02 11.91
N GLY A 194 -9.98 -7.92 10.93
CA GLY A 194 -10.85 -8.01 9.75
C GLY A 194 -11.75 -9.23 9.84
N LYS A 195 -12.90 -9.06 10.49
CA LYS A 195 -13.91 -10.12 10.62
C LYS A 195 -14.58 -10.35 9.26
N LEU A 196 -15.26 -11.49 9.10
CA LEU A 196 -15.96 -11.81 7.86
C LEU A 196 -17.46 -11.97 8.14
N ALA A 197 -18.29 -11.21 7.42
CA ALA A 197 -19.68 -11.55 7.18
C ALA A 197 -19.81 -12.19 5.79
N THR A 198 -20.48 -13.33 5.66
CA THR A 198 -20.65 -14.02 4.37
C THR A 198 -22.04 -14.62 4.27
N SER A 199 -22.42 -15.07 3.07
CA SER A 199 -23.69 -15.74 2.78
C SER A 199 -23.43 -17.00 1.97
N ASP A 200 -24.24 -18.05 2.18
CA ASP A 200 -24.25 -19.22 1.28
C ASP A 200 -24.88 -18.90 -0.09
N ARG A 201 -25.60 -17.76 -0.20
CA ARG A 201 -26.11 -17.18 -1.46
C ARG A 201 -25.21 -16.02 -1.89
N LEU A 202 -24.22 -16.32 -2.70
CA LEU A 202 -23.13 -15.38 -3.04
C LEU A 202 -23.61 -14.17 -3.86
N GLU A 203 -24.70 -14.33 -4.61
CA GLU A 203 -25.35 -13.27 -5.37
C GLU A 203 -25.93 -12.15 -4.49
N GLU A 204 -26.09 -12.39 -3.18
CA GLU A 204 -26.61 -11.39 -2.24
C GLU A 204 -25.52 -10.47 -1.67
N LEU A 205 -24.23 -10.81 -1.85
CA LEU A 205 -23.12 -10.06 -1.27
C LEU A 205 -23.12 -8.56 -1.67
N PRO A 206 -23.39 -8.17 -2.93
CA PRO A 206 -23.50 -6.74 -3.27
C PRO A 206 -24.63 -6.03 -2.51
N ALA A 207 -25.81 -6.64 -2.43
CA ALA A 207 -26.93 -6.08 -1.68
C ALA A 207 -26.63 -5.93 -0.18
N LEU A 208 -25.97 -6.94 0.42
CA LEU A 208 -25.53 -6.89 1.81
C LEU A 208 -24.47 -5.79 2.02
N LEU A 209 -23.56 -5.61 1.05
CA LEU A 209 -22.57 -4.53 1.08
C LEU A 209 -23.23 -3.15 1.06
N ALA A 210 -24.28 -2.96 0.25
CA ALA A 210 -25.08 -1.73 0.24
C ALA A 210 -25.75 -1.47 1.59
N LEU A 211 -26.40 -2.49 2.14
CA LEU A 211 -27.10 -2.41 3.43
C LEU A 211 -26.16 -2.06 4.57
N MET A 212 -25.03 -2.75 4.69
CA MET A 212 -24.07 -2.52 5.77
C MET A 212 -23.40 -1.15 5.70
N ASN A 213 -23.38 -0.49 4.53
CA ASN A 213 -22.92 0.90 4.36
C ASN A 213 -24.06 1.94 4.37
N SER A 214 -25.30 1.54 4.65
CA SER A 214 -26.44 2.46 4.75
C SER A 214 -26.50 3.16 6.09
N LYS A 215 -27.08 4.36 6.11
CA LYS A 215 -27.34 5.09 7.37
C LYS A 215 -28.18 4.31 8.38
N VAL A 216 -29.16 3.54 7.91
CA VAL A 216 -30.04 2.77 8.79
C VAL A 216 -29.25 1.68 9.51
N PHE A 217 -28.41 0.93 8.79
CA PHE A 217 -27.62 -0.14 9.40
C PHE A 217 -26.58 0.40 10.38
N ASP A 218 -25.85 1.46 10.00
CA ASP A 218 -24.87 2.12 10.87
C ASP A 218 -25.51 2.65 12.16
N PHE A 219 -26.70 3.24 12.05
CA PHE A 219 -27.47 3.70 13.20
C PHE A 219 -27.89 2.55 14.12
N LEU A 220 -28.40 1.44 13.58
CA LEU A 220 -28.79 0.27 14.37
C LEU A 220 -27.58 -0.36 15.09
N VAL A 221 -26.41 -0.34 14.46
CA VAL A 221 -25.13 -0.76 15.05
C VAL A 221 -24.78 0.11 16.26
N GLY A 222 -24.81 1.44 16.13
CA GLY A 222 -24.56 2.36 17.24
C GLY A 222 -25.59 2.22 18.37
N LEU A 223 -26.86 2.06 18.00
CA LEU A 223 -27.96 1.86 18.95
C LEU A 223 -27.75 0.58 19.78
N PHE A 224 -27.40 -0.54 19.13
CA PHE A 224 -27.10 -1.80 19.81
C PHE A 224 -25.87 -1.68 20.70
N ALA A 225 -24.82 -1.00 20.23
CA ALA A 225 -23.59 -0.77 20.99
C ALA A 225 -23.84 0.10 22.24
N GLY A 226 -24.96 0.82 22.30
CA GLY A 226 -25.22 1.83 23.33
C GLY A 226 -24.24 2.99 23.29
N LYS A 227 -23.59 3.22 22.14
CA LYS A 227 -22.58 4.26 21.93
C LYS A 227 -22.78 4.90 20.56
N VAL A 228 -22.53 6.20 20.51
CA VAL A 228 -22.60 7.02 19.31
C VAL A 228 -21.14 7.29 18.92
N GLY A 229 -20.65 6.62 17.87
CA GLY A 229 -19.24 6.66 17.46
C GLY A 229 -18.28 5.79 18.30
N GLY A 230 -17.09 5.50 17.76
CA GLY A 230 -16.05 4.73 18.44
C GLY A 230 -16.46 3.28 18.77
N VAL A 231 -17.32 2.70 17.94
CA VAL A 231 -17.85 1.35 18.15
C VAL A 231 -16.78 0.33 17.77
N GLN A 232 -16.53 -0.65 18.65
CA GLN A 232 -15.76 -1.83 18.29
C GLN A 232 -16.71 -2.89 17.70
N TYR A 233 -16.59 -3.11 16.39
CA TYR A 233 -17.51 -3.95 15.63
C TYR A 233 -17.16 -5.44 15.82
N GLU A 234 -17.73 -6.03 16.87
CA GLU A 234 -17.57 -7.45 17.20
C GLU A 234 -18.54 -8.37 16.44
N VAL A 235 -18.16 -9.65 16.28
CA VAL A 235 -18.98 -10.67 15.58
C VAL A 235 -20.38 -10.74 16.18
N GLY A 236 -20.47 -10.83 17.50
CA GLY A 236 -21.75 -10.93 18.21
C GLY A 236 -22.60 -9.65 18.17
N LEU A 237 -22.00 -8.50 17.83
CA LEU A 237 -22.70 -7.25 17.61
C LEU A 237 -23.31 -7.26 16.21
N ILE A 238 -22.47 -7.37 15.18
CA ILE A 238 -22.90 -7.32 13.77
C ILE A 238 -23.88 -8.45 13.45
N GLY A 239 -23.61 -9.66 13.94
CA GLY A 239 -24.49 -10.81 13.72
C GLY A 239 -25.89 -10.67 14.31
N ARG A 240 -26.13 -9.72 15.23
CA ARG A 240 -27.45 -9.47 15.85
C ARG A 240 -28.17 -8.24 15.31
N ILE A 241 -27.58 -7.53 14.36
CA ILE A 241 -28.24 -6.37 13.76
C ILE A 241 -29.44 -6.83 12.94
N PRO A 242 -30.61 -6.20 13.07
CA PRO A 242 -31.82 -6.63 12.38
C PRO A 242 -31.68 -6.42 10.88
N LEU A 243 -32.05 -7.44 10.11
CA LEU A 243 -31.94 -7.46 8.66
C LEU A 243 -33.29 -7.85 8.04
N PRO A 244 -33.95 -6.94 7.30
CA PRO A 244 -35.22 -7.24 6.63
C PRO A 244 -35.08 -8.36 5.60
N ASP A 245 -36.10 -9.22 5.50
CA ASP A 245 -36.21 -10.18 4.41
C ASP A 245 -37.01 -9.61 3.25
N GLY A 246 -36.85 -10.17 2.05
CA GLY A 246 -37.74 -9.92 0.92
C GLY A 246 -37.66 -8.53 0.28
N PHE A 247 -36.56 -7.79 0.48
CA PHE A 247 -36.33 -6.52 -0.21
C PHE A 247 -35.80 -6.70 -1.64
N ASP A 248 -35.98 -5.67 -2.48
CA ASP A 248 -35.42 -5.65 -3.83
C ASP A 248 -33.89 -5.55 -3.76
N LYS A 249 -33.26 -6.72 -3.86
CA LYS A 249 -31.80 -6.85 -3.90
C LYS A 249 -31.21 -6.25 -5.18
N GLY A 250 -32.01 -6.07 -6.24
CA GLY A 250 -31.55 -5.58 -7.54
C GLY A 250 -31.00 -4.16 -7.45
N ILE A 251 -31.79 -3.21 -6.93
CA ILE A 251 -31.37 -1.80 -6.81
C ILE A 251 -30.13 -1.68 -5.90
N LEU A 252 -30.16 -2.33 -4.73
CA LEU A 252 -29.04 -2.27 -3.78
C LEU A 252 -27.77 -2.90 -4.36
N SER A 253 -27.90 -4.05 -5.04
CA SER A 253 -26.77 -4.69 -5.72
C SER A 253 -26.22 -3.79 -6.82
N GLU A 254 -27.07 -3.27 -7.70
CA GLU A 254 -26.65 -2.39 -8.79
C GLU A 254 -25.89 -1.17 -8.27
N LYS A 255 -26.44 -0.44 -7.30
CA LYS A 255 -25.83 0.80 -6.80
C LYS A 255 -24.54 0.54 -6.05
N SER A 256 -24.47 -0.51 -5.22
CA SER A 256 -23.21 -0.88 -4.56
C SER A 256 -22.15 -1.33 -5.56
N SER A 257 -22.52 -2.10 -6.60
CA SER A 257 -21.61 -2.46 -7.69
C SER A 257 -21.07 -1.22 -8.41
N ARG A 258 -21.91 -0.21 -8.71
CA ARG A 258 -21.45 1.06 -9.31
C ARG A 258 -20.49 1.83 -8.42
N ILE A 259 -20.76 1.87 -7.11
CA ILE A 259 -19.84 2.50 -6.14
C ILE A 259 -18.52 1.72 -6.09
N CYS A 260 -18.57 0.38 -6.03
CA CYS A 260 -17.38 -0.46 -6.10
C CYS A 260 -16.58 -0.23 -7.38
N GLU A 261 -17.21 -0.23 -8.56
CA GLU A 261 -16.56 0.04 -9.86
C GLU A 261 -15.80 1.36 -9.83
N ALA A 262 -16.42 2.44 -9.34
CA ALA A 262 -15.77 3.73 -9.21
C ALA A 262 -14.60 3.71 -8.19
N SER A 263 -14.75 3.01 -7.06
CA SER A 263 -13.68 2.84 -6.07
C SER A 263 -12.51 2.01 -6.61
N VAL A 264 -12.78 0.93 -7.35
CA VAL A 264 -11.76 0.10 -8.02
C VAL A 264 -11.07 0.93 -9.10
N SER A 265 -11.81 1.71 -9.89
CA SER A 265 -11.24 2.64 -10.87
C SER A 265 -10.24 3.59 -10.22
N ARG A 266 -10.51 4.05 -8.99
CA ARG A 266 -9.56 4.88 -8.23
C ARG A 266 -8.31 4.12 -7.80
N ALA A 267 -8.44 2.84 -7.47
CA ALA A 267 -7.28 2.00 -7.15
C ALA A 267 -6.39 1.69 -8.36
N THR A 268 -6.88 1.87 -9.61
CA THR A 268 -6.06 1.62 -10.81
C THR A 268 -4.86 2.56 -10.98
N TYR A 269 -4.82 3.68 -10.26
CA TYR A 269 -3.70 4.63 -10.28
C TYR A 269 -2.81 4.57 -9.03
N ASP A 270 -3.13 3.75 -8.03
CA ASP A 270 -2.23 3.48 -6.90
C ASP A 270 -1.38 2.23 -7.20
N GLU A 271 -0.08 2.42 -7.37
CA GLU A 271 0.87 1.37 -7.75
C GLU A 271 1.06 0.24 -6.71
N ARG A 272 0.44 0.41 -5.54
CA ARG A 272 0.41 -0.57 -4.45
C ARG A 272 -0.80 -1.49 -4.52
N CYS A 273 -1.82 -1.14 -5.31
CA CYS A 273 -3.03 -1.93 -5.45
C CYS A 273 -2.88 -3.03 -6.51
N HIS A 274 -3.64 -4.11 -6.34
CA HIS A 274 -3.64 -5.24 -7.26
C HIS A 274 -4.22 -4.89 -8.63
N VAL A 275 -5.00 -3.81 -8.74
CA VAL A 275 -5.64 -3.37 -9.99
C VAL A 275 -4.87 -2.25 -10.70
N PHE A 276 -3.68 -1.90 -10.20
CA PHE A 276 -2.88 -0.83 -10.81
C PHE A 276 -2.62 -1.06 -12.30
N CYS A 277 -2.80 -0.01 -13.09
CA CYS A 277 -2.53 0.02 -14.52
C CYS A 277 -1.60 1.18 -14.89
N LEU A 278 -2.01 2.41 -14.56
CA LEU A 278 -1.34 3.65 -14.95
C LEU A 278 -1.52 4.73 -13.87
N PRO A 279 -0.51 5.58 -13.62
CA PRO A 279 -0.65 6.73 -12.74
C PRO A 279 -1.69 7.72 -13.31
N VAL A 280 -2.29 8.53 -12.43
CA VAL A 280 -3.32 9.53 -12.76
C VAL A 280 -2.99 10.35 -14.01
N LEU A 281 -1.78 10.91 -14.07
CA LEU A 281 -1.36 11.80 -15.14
C LEU A 281 -1.19 11.09 -16.50
N LEU A 282 -1.29 9.76 -16.56
CA LEU A 282 -1.31 9.01 -17.81
C LEU A 282 -2.70 8.50 -18.19
N GLN A 283 -3.68 8.58 -17.29
CA GLN A 283 -5.08 8.20 -17.59
C GLN A 283 -5.88 9.33 -18.26
N VAL A 284 -5.40 10.57 -18.16
CA VAL A 284 -6.03 11.76 -18.75
C VAL A 284 -5.20 12.27 -19.92
N LEU A 285 -5.84 12.64 -21.03
CA LEU A 285 -5.16 13.00 -22.28
C LEU A 285 -5.18 14.51 -22.52
N ASP A 286 -4.21 15.23 -21.94
CA ASP A 286 -3.96 16.65 -22.25
C ASP A 286 -2.48 16.93 -22.59
N ASN A 287 -2.13 18.17 -22.91
CA ASN A 287 -0.82 18.51 -23.45
C ASN A 287 0.25 18.72 -22.38
N THR A 288 -0.11 19.35 -21.26
CA THR A 288 0.79 19.65 -20.12
C THR A 288 0.38 18.86 -18.87
N LEU A 289 1.28 18.76 -17.88
CA LEU A 289 0.95 18.13 -16.58
C LEU A 289 -0.12 18.95 -15.84
N THR A 290 -0.06 20.28 -15.91
CA THR A 290 -1.01 21.20 -15.28
C THR A 290 -2.42 21.07 -15.86
N GLU A 291 -2.55 20.92 -17.18
CA GLU A 291 -3.84 20.63 -17.82
C GLU A 291 -4.38 19.27 -17.37
N ARG A 292 -3.54 18.23 -17.37
CA ARG A 292 -3.91 16.88 -16.91
C ARG A 292 -4.37 16.86 -15.46
N LEU A 293 -3.70 17.62 -14.58
CA LEU A 293 -4.08 17.81 -13.18
C LEU A 293 -5.48 18.42 -13.08
N THR A 294 -5.74 19.47 -13.86
CA THR A 294 -7.04 20.18 -13.88
C THR A 294 -8.16 19.26 -14.38
N SER A 295 -7.94 18.57 -15.50
CA SER A 295 -8.89 17.61 -16.07
C SER A 295 -9.19 16.46 -15.12
N TRP A 296 -8.17 15.93 -14.43
CA TRP A 296 -8.36 14.90 -13.42
C TRP A 296 -9.20 15.41 -12.22
N GLN A 297 -8.93 16.61 -11.72
CA GLN A 297 -9.73 17.21 -10.63
C GLN A 297 -11.21 17.33 -11.02
N LEU A 298 -11.51 17.70 -12.26
CA LEU A 298 -12.89 17.73 -12.79
C LEU A 298 -13.51 16.33 -12.84
N CYS A 299 -12.76 15.32 -13.29
CA CYS A 299 -13.22 13.92 -13.29
C CYS A 299 -13.53 13.43 -11.87
N VAL A 300 -12.68 13.72 -10.90
CA VAL A 300 -12.88 13.36 -9.49
C VAL A 300 -14.12 14.02 -8.93
N ALA A 301 -14.29 15.34 -9.11
CA ALA A 301 -15.45 16.05 -8.61
C ALA A 301 -16.77 15.48 -9.17
N LYS A 302 -16.78 15.12 -10.47
CA LYS A 302 -17.94 14.47 -11.11
C LYS A 302 -18.20 13.07 -10.53
N ALA A 303 -17.16 12.27 -10.34
CA ALA A 303 -17.28 10.93 -9.77
C ALA A 303 -17.80 11.00 -8.32
N GLU A 304 -17.30 11.92 -7.51
CA GLU A 304 -17.75 12.12 -6.12
C GLU A 304 -19.22 12.54 -6.05
N GLN A 305 -19.67 13.40 -6.98
CA GLN A 305 -21.09 13.74 -7.09
C GLN A 305 -21.94 12.50 -7.39
N GLN A 306 -21.54 11.68 -8.38
CA GLN A 306 -22.27 10.46 -8.75
C GLN A 306 -22.30 9.44 -7.61
N LEU A 307 -21.17 9.25 -6.92
CA LEU A 307 -21.09 8.39 -5.74
C LEU A 307 -22.02 8.85 -4.62
N SER A 308 -22.12 10.17 -4.40
CA SER A 308 -23.06 10.74 -3.43
C SER A 308 -24.53 10.49 -3.82
N GLU A 309 -24.86 10.56 -5.11
CA GLU A 309 -26.20 10.24 -5.63
C GLU A 309 -26.54 8.76 -5.40
N TYR A 310 -25.63 7.83 -5.73
CA TYR A 310 -25.83 6.40 -5.47
C TYR A 310 -25.99 6.09 -3.98
N GLN A 311 -25.21 6.72 -3.10
CA GLN A 311 -25.37 6.55 -1.66
C GLN A 311 -26.74 7.04 -1.18
N LYS A 312 -27.24 8.18 -1.70
CA LYS A 312 -28.59 8.69 -1.36
C LYS A 312 -29.69 7.72 -1.80
N GLU A 313 -29.54 7.08 -2.96
CA GLU A 313 -30.48 6.08 -3.45
C GLU A 313 -30.46 4.80 -2.59
N ILE A 314 -29.26 4.34 -2.17
CA ILE A 314 -29.10 3.24 -1.21
C ILE A 314 -29.80 3.60 0.11
N ASP A 315 -29.48 4.76 0.69
CA ASP A 315 -30.07 5.22 1.94
C ASP A 315 -31.60 5.28 1.83
N ALA A 316 -32.15 5.89 0.78
CA ALA A 316 -33.59 5.97 0.55
C ALA A 316 -34.26 4.59 0.44
N SER A 317 -33.64 3.68 -0.32
CA SER A 317 -34.11 2.30 -0.46
C SER A 317 -34.09 1.57 0.88
N THR A 318 -33.02 1.74 1.68
CA THR A 318 -32.94 1.12 3.01
C THR A 318 -33.96 1.70 3.99
N PHE A 319 -34.22 3.01 4.02
CA PHE A 319 -35.31 3.57 4.84
C PHE A 319 -36.66 2.95 4.51
N GLN A 320 -36.96 2.78 3.22
CA GLN A 320 -38.19 2.12 2.76
C GLN A 320 -38.26 0.65 3.20
N VAL A 321 -37.15 -0.09 3.02
CA VAL A 321 -37.05 -1.52 3.35
C VAL A 321 -37.21 -1.79 4.85
N TYR A 322 -36.68 -0.91 5.70
CA TYR A 322 -36.88 -0.99 7.15
C TYR A 322 -38.23 -0.41 7.61
N GLY A 323 -39.02 0.19 6.72
CA GLY A 323 -40.27 0.87 7.07
C GLY A 323 -40.06 2.00 8.08
N ILE A 324 -39.08 2.85 7.80
CA ILE A 324 -38.70 4.02 8.60
C ILE A 324 -38.98 5.28 7.76
N ASP A 325 -39.80 6.18 8.28
CA ASP A 325 -40.18 7.42 7.63
C ASP A 325 -40.28 8.59 8.64
N GLY A 326 -40.70 9.76 8.15
CA GLY A 326 -41.02 10.93 8.98
C GLY A 326 -39.95 11.30 10.02
N ASP A 327 -40.39 11.42 11.27
CA ASP A 327 -39.55 11.85 12.40
C ASP A 327 -38.44 10.84 12.74
N ASP A 328 -38.67 9.54 12.50
CA ASP A 328 -37.66 8.51 12.76
C ASP A 328 -36.51 8.63 11.78
N ARG A 329 -36.81 8.85 10.49
CA ARG A 329 -35.78 9.13 9.48
C ARG A 329 -34.98 10.38 9.83
N TRP A 330 -35.65 11.46 10.21
CA TRP A 330 -34.98 12.70 10.62
C TRP A 330 -34.06 12.45 11.82
N THR A 331 -34.52 11.72 12.83
CA THR A 331 -33.74 11.39 14.04
C THR A 331 -32.46 10.62 13.69
N ILE A 332 -32.53 9.66 12.77
CA ILE A 332 -31.36 8.88 12.30
C ILE A 332 -30.38 9.79 11.55
N GLU A 333 -30.87 10.59 10.60
CA GLU A 333 -30.02 11.49 9.80
C GLU A 333 -29.36 12.57 10.67
N GLU A 334 -30.07 13.14 11.63
CA GLU A 334 -29.56 14.11 12.61
C GLU A 334 -28.47 13.49 13.48
N SER A 335 -28.73 12.31 14.08
CA SER A 335 -27.77 11.62 14.96
C SER A 335 -26.43 11.32 14.26
N LEU A 336 -26.48 10.90 12.99
CA LEU A 336 -25.27 10.62 12.21
C LEU A 336 -24.57 11.89 11.72
N SER A 337 -25.30 13.00 11.55
CA SER A 337 -24.72 14.29 11.18
C SER A 337 -23.97 14.94 12.35
N GLU A 338 -24.49 14.84 13.58
CA GLU A 338 -23.85 15.40 14.77
C GLU A 338 -22.47 14.74 15.04
N LEU A 339 -22.39 13.42 14.86
CA LEU A 339 -21.13 12.65 14.91
C LEU A 339 -20.03 13.17 13.98
N ARG A 340 -20.40 13.67 12.79
CA ARG A 340 -19.43 14.22 11.85
C ARG A 340 -18.83 15.53 12.34
N SER A 341 -19.60 16.33 13.08
CA SER A 341 -19.16 17.65 13.56
C SER A 341 -18.29 17.59 14.82
N GLU A 342 -18.45 16.58 15.67
CA GLU A 342 -17.63 16.39 16.89
C GLU A 342 -16.19 15.96 16.54
N ARG A 343 -16.03 15.27 15.40
CA ARG A 343 -14.72 14.82 14.89
C ARG A 343 -13.77 15.95 14.49
N ASP A 344 -14.28 17.09 14.01
CA ASP A 344 -13.43 18.22 13.60
C ASP A 344 -12.75 18.92 14.80
N GLY A 345 -13.06 18.52 16.05
CA GLY A 345 -12.57 19.12 17.29
C GLY A 345 -11.71 18.23 18.20
N GLU A 346 -11.54 16.94 17.94
CA GLU A 346 -10.77 16.02 18.81
C GLU A 346 -9.45 15.56 18.17
N GLU A 347 -8.32 15.84 18.85
CA GLU A 347 -7.01 15.28 18.51
C GLU A 347 -7.01 13.76 18.73
N GLN A 348 -6.56 13.01 17.71
CA GLN A 348 -6.49 11.55 17.71
C GLN A 348 -5.49 11.01 18.74
N ASP A 349 -5.86 9.92 19.42
CA ASP A 349 -5.02 9.18 20.37
C ASP A 349 -3.90 8.41 19.64
N PRO A 350 -2.61 8.73 19.87
CA PRO A 350 -1.47 8.18 19.12
C PRO A 350 -1.18 6.70 19.40
N ASP A 351 -1.80 6.06 20.38
CA ASP A 351 -1.55 4.64 20.72
C ASP A 351 -2.48 3.64 20.00
N SER A 352 -3.44 4.13 19.21
CA SER A 352 -4.29 3.30 18.34
C SER A 352 -3.58 3.01 17.00
N ALA A 353 -2.74 1.97 16.99
CA ALA A 353 -1.88 1.60 15.85
C ALA A 353 -2.59 1.22 14.53
N ASP A 354 -3.93 1.31 14.49
CA ASP A 354 -4.79 0.98 13.34
C ASP A 354 -5.71 2.15 12.90
N ASP A 355 -5.69 3.30 13.58
CA ASP A 355 -6.62 4.43 13.32
C ASP A 355 -5.94 5.63 12.64
N GLU A 356 -4.92 5.42 11.81
CA GLU A 356 -4.51 6.44 10.83
C GLU A 356 -5.57 6.49 9.73
N ILE A 357 -6.66 7.25 9.96
CA ILE A 357 -7.50 7.72 8.87
C ILE A 357 -6.65 8.73 8.09
N GLU A 358 -5.89 8.25 7.10
CA GLU A 358 -5.40 9.13 6.05
C GLU A 358 -6.64 9.73 5.38
N ALA A 359 -7.02 10.94 5.80
CA ALA A 359 -7.92 11.77 5.04
C ALA A 359 -7.32 11.82 3.63
N GLN A 360 -8.05 11.29 2.63
CA GLN A 360 -7.61 11.30 1.24
C GLN A 360 -7.20 12.74 0.91
N PRO A 361 -5.90 13.04 0.75
CA PRO A 361 -5.49 14.41 0.54
C PRO A 361 -6.14 14.86 -0.76
N ALA A 362 -6.78 16.03 -0.75
CA ALA A 362 -7.03 16.76 -1.98
C ALA A 362 -5.71 16.75 -2.77
N ALA A 363 -5.71 16.18 -3.98
CA ALA A 363 -4.47 15.66 -4.55
C ALA A 363 -3.40 16.73 -4.66
N ASP A 364 -2.31 16.50 -3.93
CA ASP A 364 -1.11 17.30 -4.01
C ASP A 364 -0.52 17.14 -5.42
N PRO A 365 -0.43 18.22 -6.24
CA PRO A 365 0.19 18.17 -7.57
C PRO A 365 1.58 17.54 -7.54
N ARG A 366 2.34 17.80 -6.46
CA ARG A 366 3.67 17.22 -6.26
C ARG A 366 3.61 15.69 -6.15
N GLN A 367 2.62 15.16 -5.45
CA GLN A 367 2.43 13.71 -5.28
C GLN A 367 2.09 13.04 -6.61
N LEU A 368 1.21 13.64 -7.42
CA LEU A 368 0.82 13.08 -8.72
C LEU A 368 1.98 13.10 -9.74
N VAL A 369 2.83 14.14 -9.71
CA VAL A 369 4.07 14.17 -10.49
C VAL A 369 5.08 13.14 -9.97
N ALA A 370 5.18 12.97 -8.65
CA ALA A 370 6.02 11.91 -8.09
C ALA A 370 5.52 10.53 -8.55
N ASP A 371 4.22 10.23 -8.50
CA ASP A 371 3.62 8.99 -8.99
C ASP A 371 3.99 8.69 -10.45
N LEU A 372 3.98 9.72 -11.31
CA LEU A 372 4.41 9.64 -12.69
C LEU A 372 5.88 9.21 -12.83
N LEU A 373 6.76 9.83 -12.04
CA LEU A 373 8.19 9.50 -12.03
C LEU A 373 8.46 8.12 -11.41
N PHE A 374 7.68 7.69 -10.41
CA PHE A 374 7.72 6.32 -9.87
C PHE A 374 7.34 5.29 -10.94
N TYR A 375 6.31 5.58 -11.72
CA TYR A 375 5.91 4.73 -12.84
C TYR A 375 7.02 4.64 -13.90
N ALA A 376 7.59 5.77 -14.33
CA ALA A 376 8.71 5.80 -15.28
C ALA A 376 9.93 5.04 -14.74
N PHE A 377 10.27 5.25 -13.47
CA PHE A 377 11.33 4.53 -12.77
C PHE A 377 11.06 3.02 -12.73
N GLY A 378 9.83 2.60 -12.46
CA GLY A 378 9.43 1.20 -12.50
C GLY A 378 9.45 0.59 -13.90
N CYS A 379 9.13 1.36 -14.95
CA CYS A 379 9.25 0.92 -16.34
C CYS A 379 10.72 0.59 -16.69
N VAL A 380 11.65 1.41 -16.22
CA VAL A 380 13.09 1.20 -16.43
C VAL A 380 13.59 -0.10 -15.78
N PHE A 381 13.10 -0.43 -14.59
CA PHE A 381 13.39 -1.70 -13.90
C PHE A 381 12.59 -2.90 -14.46
N GLY A 382 11.73 -2.68 -15.46
CA GLY A 382 10.88 -3.72 -16.03
C GLY A 382 9.78 -4.20 -15.08
N ARG A 383 9.38 -3.38 -14.11
CA ARG A 383 8.24 -3.66 -13.24
C ARG A 383 6.93 -3.36 -13.95
N TRP A 384 6.84 -2.19 -14.55
CA TRP A 384 5.64 -1.71 -15.25
C TRP A 384 5.80 -1.86 -16.76
N ASP A 385 4.71 -2.23 -17.43
CA ASP A 385 4.64 -2.34 -18.87
C ASP A 385 4.32 -0.97 -19.48
N ILE A 386 5.33 -0.34 -20.08
CA ILE A 386 5.21 1.01 -20.66
C ILE A 386 4.22 1.08 -21.82
N ARG A 387 3.85 -0.07 -22.41
CA ARG A 387 2.89 -0.14 -23.54
C ARG A 387 1.48 0.29 -23.16
N PHE A 388 1.13 0.28 -21.87
CA PHE A 388 -0.13 0.89 -21.42
C PHE A 388 -0.07 2.41 -21.57
N ALA A 389 1.07 3.03 -21.28
CA ALA A 389 1.24 4.48 -21.38
C ALA A 389 1.31 4.96 -22.86
N THR A 390 1.82 4.12 -23.77
CA THR A 390 1.84 4.42 -25.21
C THR A 390 0.53 4.09 -25.92
N GLY A 391 -0.39 3.37 -25.26
CA GLY A 391 -1.65 2.92 -25.82
C GLY A 391 -1.56 1.66 -26.70
N GLU A 392 -0.37 1.05 -26.82
CA GLU A 392 -0.17 -0.25 -27.47
C GLU A 392 -0.89 -1.39 -26.76
N ARG A 393 -1.05 -1.29 -25.43
CA ARG A 393 -1.89 -2.18 -24.62
C ARG A 393 -3.00 -1.37 -23.96
N ARG A 394 -4.19 -1.97 -23.91
CA ARG A 394 -5.36 -1.37 -23.24
C ARG A 394 -5.49 -1.94 -21.84
N PRO A 395 -5.79 -1.12 -20.83
CA PRO A 395 -6.18 -1.61 -19.50
C PRO A 395 -7.29 -2.65 -19.61
N PRO A 396 -7.25 -3.74 -18.83
CA PRO A 396 -8.34 -4.70 -18.81
C PRO A 396 -9.60 -4.10 -18.14
N ASP A 397 -10.71 -4.81 -18.26
CA ASP A 397 -11.93 -4.48 -17.52
C ASP A 397 -11.70 -4.57 -16.01
N LEU A 398 -12.43 -3.75 -15.26
CA LEU A 398 -12.35 -3.73 -13.80
C LEU A 398 -12.85 -5.07 -13.23
N PRO A 399 -12.09 -5.71 -12.32
CA PRO A 399 -12.51 -6.97 -11.73
C PRO A 399 -13.71 -6.76 -10.78
N ASP A 400 -14.53 -7.81 -10.66
CA ASP A 400 -15.52 -7.91 -9.58
C ASP A 400 -14.80 -7.79 -8.21
N PRO A 401 -15.28 -6.96 -7.27
CA PRO A 401 -14.67 -6.78 -5.95
C PRO A 401 -14.54 -8.08 -5.11
N PHE A 402 -15.30 -9.12 -5.44
CA PHE A 402 -15.23 -10.45 -4.81
C PHE A 402 -14.42 -11.47 -5.61
N ALA A 403 -13.97 -11.13 -6.82
CA ALA A 403 -13.10 -12.01 -7.60
C ALA A 403 -11.72 -12.16 -6.96
N PRO A 404 -11.02 -13.29 -7.17
CA PRO A 404 -9.68 -13.47 -6.62
C PRO A 404 -8.72 -12.39 -7.10
N LEU A 405 -7.86 -11.93 -6.20
CA LEU A 405 -6.85 -10.92 -6.53
C LEU A 405 -5.78 -11.49 -7.48
N PRO A 406 -5.34 -10.73 -8.49
CA PRO A 406 -4.26 -11.15 -9.37
C PRO A 406 -2.92 -11.17 -8.63
N VAL A 407 -2.02 -12.09 -8.95
CA VAL A 407 -0.68 -12.15 -8.31
C VAL A 407 0.25 -11.01 -8.75
N CYS A 408 -0.04 -10.41 -9.90
CA CYS A 408 0.65 -9.24 -10.44
C CYS A 408 -0.41 -8.25 -10.95
N SER A 409 -0.22 -6.96 -10.68
CA SER A 409 -1.17 -5.96 -11.17
C SER A 409 -1.19 -5.95 -12.70
N PRO A 410 -2.33 -5.64 -13.35
CA PRO A 410 -2.43 -5.63 -14.80
C PRO A 410 -1.41 -4.74 -15.52
N GLY A 411 -1.00 -3.62 -14.89
CA GLY A 411 0.03 -2.74 -15.42
C GLY A 411 1.46 -3.30 -15.35
N MET A 412 1.70 -4.45 -14.71
CA MET A 412 3.03 -5.06 -14.63
C MET A 412 3.47 -5.65 -15.96
N LEU A 413 4.79 -5.63 -16.20
CA LEU A 413 5.38 -6.33 -17.34
C LEU A 413 5.47 -7.83 -17.06
N THR A 414 4.49 -8.58 -17.56
CA THR A 414 4.36 -10.02 -17.34
C THR A 414 4.47 -10.84 -18.62
N GLY A 415 4.83 -12.12 -18.45
CA GLY A 415 4.81 -13.13 -19.50
C GLY A 415 3.42 -13.76 -19.67
N ASP A 416 3.31 -14.74 -20.55
CA ASP A 416 2.06 -15.46 -20.82
C ASP A 416 1.56 -16.26 -19.60
N ASP A 417 2.46 -16.56 -18.65
CA ASP A 417 2.16 -17.21 -17.37
C ASP A 417 1.62 -16.25 -16.29
N GLY A 418 1.52 -14.94 -16.60
CA GLY A 418 1.08 -13.91 -15.68
C GLY A 418 2.11 -13.52 -14.62
N LEU A 419 3.37 -13.94 -14.77
CA LEU A 419 4.46 -13.64 -13.84
C LEU A 419 5.42 -12.58 -14.41
N PRO A 420 6.18 -11.86 -13.56
CA PRO A 420 7.05 -10.78 -14.03
C PRO A 420 8.15 -11.26 -14.97
N LEU A 421 8.35 -10.55 -16.08
CA LEU A 421 9.45 -10.81 -17.00
C LEU A 421 10.78 -10.26 -16.46
N ARG A 422 11.84 -11.05 -16.61
CA ARG A 422 13.21 -10.59 -16.33
C ARG A 422 13.82 -9.85 -17.52
N ASP A 423 13.56 -10.37 -18.72
CA ASP A 423 14.10 -9.88 -19.97
C ASP A 423 13.00 -9.16 -20.77
N ALA A 424 13.39 -8.15 -21.54
CA ALA A 424 12.47 -7.40 -22.37
C ALA A 424 11.84 -8.30 -23.44
N PRO A 425 10.51 -8.26 -23.66
CA PRO A 425 9.90 -9.00 -24.75
C PRO A 425 10.38 -8.46 -26.11
N PRO A 426 10.23 -9.23 -27.21
CA PRO A 426 10.59 -8.76 -28.53
C PRO A 426 9.92 -7.41 -28.88
N ASN A 427 10.70 -6.49 -29.46
CA ASN A 427 10.25 -5.14 -29.83
C ASN A 427 9.77 -4.26 -28.65
N TYR A 428 10.13 -4.58 -27.41
CA TYR A 428 9.84 -3.71 -26.28
C TYR A 428 10.61 -2.38 -26.40
N PRO A 429 9.98 -1.23 -26.16
CA PRO A 429 10.57 0.08 -26.46
C PRO A 429 11.67 0.50 -25.47
N LEU A 430 11.85 -0.21 -24.36
CA LEU A 430 12.88 0.07 -23.37
C LEU A 430 13.88 -1.07 -23.23
N ARG A 431 15.14 -0.71 -22.98
CA ARG A 431 16.16 -1.67 -22.53
C ARG A 431 15.97 -1.98 -21.04
N LEU A 432 15.79 -3.24 -20.68
CA LEU A 432 15.70 -3.64 -19.27
C LEU A 432 17.05 -4.10 -18.74
N ASP A 433 17.38 -3.70 -17.51
CA ASP A 433 18.54 -4.24 -16.80
C ASP A 433 18.16 -5.58 -16.16
N ARG A 434 18.80 -6.67 -16.61
CA ARG A 434 18.44 -8.03 -16.20
C ARG A 434 18.69 -8.29 -14.72
N ASP A 435 19.72 -7.68 -14.15
CA ASP A 435 20.12 -7.86 -12.76
C ASP A 435 19.34 -6.93 -11.81
N GLY A 436 18.63 -5.93 -12.35
CA GLY A 436 17.91 -4.95 -11.56
C GLY A 436 18.82 -3.96 -10.86
N ILE A 437 19.90 -3.55 -11.51
CA ILE A 437 20.85 -2.56 -10.99
C ILE A 437 20.89 -1.34 -11.94
N LEU A 438 20.72 -0.15 -11.38
CA LEU A 438 21.01 1.11 -12.07
C LEU A 438 21.99 1.94 -11.25
N VAL A 439 22.64 2.92 -11.89
CA VAL A 439 23.63 3.77 -11.24
C VAL A 439 23.29 5.24 -11.43
N ASP A 440 23.56 6.07 -10.43
CA ASP A 440 23.54 7.53 -10.55
C ASP A 440 24.94 8.00 -10.99
N ASP A 441 25.24 7.83 -12.28
CA ASP A 441 26.52 8.21 -12.90
C ASP A 441 26.31 8.60 -14.37
N PRO A 442 26.39 9.90 -14.73
CA PRO A 442 26.16 10.38 -16.10
C PRO A 442 27.05 9.73 -17.17
N ASP A 443 28.21 9.20 -16.79
CA ASP A 443 29.16 8.56 -17.71
C ASP A 443 28.81 7.08 -17.98
N HIS A 444 27.84 6.52 -17.28
CA HIS A 444 27.50 5.10 -17.35
C HIS A 444 26.29 4.83 -18.27
N PRO A 445 26.29 3.73 -19.05
CA PRO A 445 25.13 3.37 -19.87
C PRO A 445 23.87 3.07 -19.05
N ASP A 446 24.00 2.65 -17.80
CA ASP A 446 22.87 2.44 -16.87
C ASP A 446 22.60 3.65 -15.98
N ASP A 447 23.01 4.86 -16.39
CA ASP A 447 22.66 6.09 -15.68
C ASP A 447 21.14 6.19 -15.47
N LEU A 448 20.73 6.26 -14.21
CA LEU A 448 19.34 6.28 -13.80
C LEU A 448 18.56 7.40 -14.48
N VAL A 449 19.10 8.63 -14.47
CA VAL A 449 18.39 9.81 -14.98
C VAL A 449 18.20 9.69 -16.48
N ARG A 450 19.25 9.27 -17.21
CA ARG A 450 19.16 8.98 -18.64
C ARG A 450 18.11 7.91 -18.95
N ARG A 451 18.08 6.83 -18.18
CA ARG A 451 17.11 5.75 -18.36
C ARG A 451 15.66 6.20 -18.11
N VAL A 452 15.44 7.05 -17.09
CA VAL A 452 14.12 7.65 -16.82
C VAL A 452 13.72 8.59 -17.96
N ARG A 453 14.63 9.40 -18.49
CA ARG A 453 14.39 10.24 -19.68
C ARG A 453 13.99 9.43 -20.90
N GLU A 454 14.68 8.32 -21.17
CA GLU A 454 14.31 7.39 -22.25
C GLU A 454 12.86 6.87 -22.07
N ALA A 455 12.40 6.63 -20.84
CA ALA A 455 11.00 6.28 -20.58
C ALA A 455 10.04 7.45 -20.85
N LEU A 456 10.40 8.68 -20.45
CA LEU A 456 9.61 9.86 -20.78
C LEU A 456 9.54 10.12 -22.30
N GLU A 457 10.64 9.92 -23.02
CA GLU A 457 10.72 10.02 -24.49
C GLU A 457 9.80 9.01 -25.17
N VAL A 458 9.72 7.77 -24.68
CA VAL A 458 8.79 6.77 -25.21
C VAL A 458 7.33 7.18 -24.99
N ILE A 459 7.00 7.77 -23.83
CA ILE A 459 5.61 8.11 -23.48
C ILE A 459 5.15 9.41 -24.16
N TRP A 460 6.00 10.45 -24.19
CA TRP A 460 5.63 11.80 -24.64
C TRP A 460 6.28 12.25 -25.95
N GLN A 461 7.21 11.46 -26.50
CA GLN A 461 7.90 11.73 -27.76
C GLN A 461 8.53 13.14 -27.74
N ASP A 462 8.22 13.99 -28.72
CA ASP A 462 8.74 15.35 -28.85
C ASP A 462 8.45 16.28 -27.65
N ARG A 463 7.54 15.88 -26.75
CA ARG A 463 7.18 16.65 -25.55
C ARG A 463 7.94 16.25 -24.29
N ALA A 464 8.78 15.23 -24.33
CA ALA A 464 9.43 14.67 -23.14
C ALA A 464 10.25 15.72 -22.35
N GLU A 465 11.02 16.57 -23.03
CA GLU A 465 11.80 17.63 -22.38
C GLU A 465 10.91 18.67 -21.68
N ALA A 466 9.80 19.07 -22.30
CA ALA A 466 8.86 20.01 -21.71
C ALA A 466 8.17 19.43 -20.47
N ILE A 467 7.80 18.14 -20.53
CA ILE A 467 7.20 17.41 -19.40
C ILE A 467 8.21 17.24 -18.25
N GLU A 468 9.47 16.93 -18.55
CA GLU A 468 10.53 16.88 -17.54
C GLU A 468 10.70 18.24 -16.85
N HIS A 469 10.71 19.33 -17.63
CA HIS A 469 10.86 20.67 -17.09
C HIS A 469 9.71 21.03 -16.14
N GLU A 470 8.46 20.81 -16.57
CA GLU A 470 7.26 21.05 -15.75
C GLU A 470 7.25 20.18 -14.49
N ALA A 471 7.65 18.90 -14.61
CA ALA A 471 7.78 18.01 -13.46
C ALA A 471 8.80 18.55 -12.44
N CYS A 472 9.95 19.05 -12.90
CA CYS A 472 10.98 19.64 -12.04
C CYS A 472 10.47 20.92 -11.33
N GLU A 473 9.73 21.77 -12.04
CA GLU A 473 9.11 22.97 -11.44
C GLU A 473 8.13 22.60 -10.33
N ILE A 474 7.22 21.65 -10.58
CA ILE A 474 6.22 21.19 -9.60
C ILE A 474 6.92 20.53 -8.38
N LEU A 475 8.00 19.78 -8.60
CA LEU A 475 8.78 19.15 -7.52
C LEU A 475 9.69 20.13 -6.76
N GLY A 476 9.88 21.35 -7.29
CA GLY A 476 10.77 22.37 -6.73
C GLY A 476 12.25 22.00 -6.82
N VAL A 477 12.66 21.39 -7.94
CA VAL A 477 14.07 21.01 -8.24
C VAL A 477 14.50 21.60 -9.59
N LYS A 478 15.81 21.70 -9.85
CA LYS A 478 16.30 22.26 -11.13
C LYS A 478 16.34 21.23 -12.25
N GLU A 479 16.68 20.00 -11.89
CA GLU A 479 16.75 18.85 -12.80
C GLU A 479 16.34 17.56 -12.07
N LEU A 480 15.97 16.51 -12.82
CA LEU A 480 15.57 15.23 -12.23
C LEU A 480 16.63 14.63 -11.31
N ARG A 481 17.92 14.81 -11.62
CA ARG A 481 19.02 14.30 -10.78
C ARG A 481 18.98 14.89 -9.37
N ASP A 482 18.61 16.16 -9.24
CA ASP A 482 18.43 16.80 -7.93
C ASP A 482 17.33 16.11 -7.13
N TYR A 483 16.22 15.71 -7.77
CA TYR A 483 15.13 15.00 -7.09
C TYR A 483 15.56 13.62 -6.56
N PHE A 484 16.31 12.86 -7.35
CA PHE A 484 16.84 11.56 -6.92
C PHE A 484 17.91 11.65 -5.84
N ARG A 485 18.71 12.73 -5.81
CA ARG A 485 19.77 12.96 -4.80
C ARG A 485 19.30 13.72 -3.56
N LYS A 486 18.14 14.37 -3.61
CA LYS A 486 17.62 15.21 -2.51
C LYS A 486 17.43 14.37 -1.25
N PRO A 487 18.08 14.73 -0.13
CA PRO A 487 17.92 13.99 1.12
C PRO A 487 16.65 14.41 1.85
N GLY A 488 16.13 13.48 2.65
CA GLY A 488 15.00 13.75 3.53
C GLY A 488 13.72 14.02 2.75
N ASN A 489 12.82 14.78 3.37
CA ASN A 489 11.48 15.01 2.84
C ASN A 489 11.52 15.72 1.48
N GLY A 490 10.72 15.23 0.54
CA GLY A 490 10.59 15.82 -0.78
C GLY A 490 11.64 15.35 -1.80
N GLY A 491 12.47 14.37 -1.46
CA GLY A 491 13.33 13.63 -2.39
C GLY A 491 12.81 12.22 -2.66
N PHE A 492 13.19 11.65 -3.81
CA PHE A 492 12.63 10.38 -4.31
C PHE A 492 12.73 9.22 -3.28
N TRP A 493 13.88 9.08 -2.60
CA TRP A 493 14.05 8.00 -1.61
C TRP A 493 13.05 8.07 -0.46
N MET A 494 12.80 9.25 0.11
CA MET A 494 11.86 9.37 1.22
C MET A 494 10.41 9.28 0.76
N ASP A 495 10.09 9.80 -0.42
CA ASP A 495 8.78 9.60 -1.03
C ASP A 495 8.51 8.10 -1.25
N HIS A 496 9.53 7.36 -1.69
CA HIS A 496 9.49 5.91 -1.88
C HIS A 496 9.30 5.15 -0.56
N VAL A 497 10.11 5.47 0.47
CA VAL A 497 9.97 4.85 1.80
C VAL A 497 8.57 5.06 2.34
N ARG A 498 8.01 6.28 2.25
CA ARG A 498 6.65 6.59 2.69
C ARG A 498 5.61 5.82 1.89
N ARG A 499 5.70 5.84 0.56
CA ARG A 499 4.78 5.11 -0.33
C ARG A 499 4.65 3.64 0.08
N TYR A 500 5.79 2.99 0.35
CA TYR A 500 5.87 1.58 0.70
C TYR A 500 5.87 1.31 2.21
N SER A 501 5.47 2.28 3.03
CA SER A 501 5.26 2.09 4.47
C SER A 501 3.78 2.22 4.77
N LYS A 502 3.21 1.21 5.44
CA LYS A 502 1.82 1.23 5.91
C LYS A 502 1.75 0.66 7.32
N SER A 503 1.18 1.43 8.25
CA SER A 503 1.26 1.16 9.69
C SER A 503 2.72 0.86 10.09
N ARG A 504 2.98 -0.25 10.79
CA ARG A 504 4.32 -0.65 11.24
C ARG A 504 5.16 -1.37 10.19
N ARG A 505 4.59 -1.69 9.02
CA ARG A 505 5.28 -2.42 7.94
C ARG A 505 5.94 -1.44 6.98
N LYS A 506 7.25 -1.53 6.83
CA LYS A 506 8.03 -0.69 5.90
C LYS A 506 8.68 -1.59 4.85
N ALA A 507 8.34 -1.39 3.59
CA ALA A 507 8.65 -2.32 2.52
C ALA A 507 9.15 -1.63 1.22
N PRO A 508 10.09 -0.67 1.27
CA PRO A 508 10.64 -0.04 0.07
C PRO A 508 11.29 -1.08 -0.86
N ILE A 509 10.95 -1.07 -2.15
CA ILE A 509 11.41 -2.09 -3.12
C ILE A 509 12.46 -1.62 -4.14
N TYR A 510 12.70 -0.31 -4.27
CA TYR A 510 13.88 0.23 -4.95
C TYR A 510 14.89 0.69 -3.90
N TRP A 511 16.02 0.01 -3.75
CA TRP A 511 16.98 0.25 -2.69
C TRP A 511 18.10 1.18 -3.13
N LEU A 512 18.24 2.31 -2.43
CA LEU A 512 19.31 3.27 -2.65
C LEU A 512 20.55 2.88 -1.82
N LEU A 513 21.62 2.48 -2.48
CA LEU A 513 22.95 2.35 -1.89
C LEU A 513 23.78 3.57 -2.29
N GLN A 514 24.17 4.41 -1.34
CA GLN A 514 24.77 5.71 -1.64
C GLN A 514 26.09 5.92 -0.92
N SER A 515 27.01 6.61 -1.59
CA SER A 515 28.27 7.04 -1.01
C SER A 515 28.07 8.13 0.06
N SER A 516 29.03 8.30 0.97
CA SER A 516 28.88 9.18 2.14
C SER A 516 28.61 10.65 1.81
N ARG A 517 29.11 11.16 0.67
CA ARG A 517 28.85 12.52 0.18
C ARG A 517 27.87 12.56 -1.00
N LYS A 518 27.25 11.42 -1.34
CA LYS A 518 26.15 11.31 -2.31
C LYS A 518 26.52 11.62 -3.76
N ASN A 519 27.81 11.59 -4.07
CA ASN A 519 28.28 11.81 -5.44
C ASN A 519 28.15 10.57 -6.33
N TYR A 520 27.93 9.40 -5.73
CA TYR A 520 27.73 8.13 -6.41
C TYR A 520 26.66 7.31 -5.69
N ALA A 521 25.79 6.64 -6.45
CA ALA A 521 24.78 5.77 -5.89
C ALA A 521 24.43 4.62 -6.84
N LEU A 522 24.02 3.50 -6.26
CA LEU A 522 23.40 2.38 -6.96
C LEU A 522 21.95 2.24 -6.49
N TRP A 523 21.09 1.86 -7.43
CA TRP A 523 19.69 1.52 -7.18
C TRP A 523 19.48 0.05 -7.48
N LEU A 524 19.09 -0.73 -6.47
CA LEU A 524 18.80 -2.16 -6.59
C LEU A 524 17.29 -2.39 -6.58
N TYR A 525 16.79 -3.24 -7.45
CA TYR A 525 15.39 -3.63 -7.45
C TYR A 525 15.17 -4.91 -6.63
N TYR A 526 14.54 -4.75 -5.47
CA TYR A 526 14.32 -5.80 -4.47
C TYR A 526 13.75 -7.12 -5.03
N PRO A 527 12.74 -7.12 -5.92
CA PRO A 527 12.21 -8.35 -6.50
C PRO A 527 13.19 -9.12 -7.42
N ARG A 528 14.32 -8.49 -7.82
CA ARG A 528 15.37 -9.11 -8.65
C ARG A 528 16.60 -9.54 -7.84
N LEU A 529 16.59 -9.38 -6.51
CA LEU A 529 17.71 -9.82 -5.68
C LEU A 529 18.02 -11.31 -5.91
N ASP A 530 19.31 -11.59 -5.96
CA ASP A 530 19.87 -12.94 -5.97
C ASP A 530 21.13 -12.97 -5.09
N LYS A 531 21.64 -14.18 -4.84
CA LYS A 531 22.85 -14.39 -4.03
C LYS A 531 24.10 -13.64 -4.50
N ASP A 532 24.16 -13.24 -5.77
CA ASP A 532 25.34 -12.67 -6.41
C ASP A 532 25.21 -11.14 -6.62
N ILE A 533 24.06 -10.54 -6.27
CA ILE A 533 23.71 -9.15 -6.61
C ILE A 533 24.74 -8.12 -6.12
N LEU A 534 25.29 -8.29 -4.92
CA LEU A 534 26.28 -7.37 -4.36
C LEU A 534 27.65 -7.51 -5.07
N PHE A 535 28.01 -8.73 -5.47
CA PHE A 535 29.22 -8.97 -6.27
C PHE A 535 29.07 -8.42 -7.68
N LYS A 536 27.89 -8.57 -8.31
CA LYS A 536 27.56 -7.94 -9.60
C LYS A 536 27.66 -6.41 -9.50
N ALA A 537 27.10 -5.82 -8.44
CA ALA A 537 27.21 -4.38 -8.17
C ALA A 537 28.68 -3.92 -8.08
N LEU A 538 29.53 -4.67 -7.38
CA LEU A 538 30.96 -4.37 -7.25
C LEU A 538 31.70 -4.45 -8.59
N ILE A 539 31.58 -5.59 -9.27
CA ILE A 539 32.36 -5.91 -10.47
C ILE A 539 31.91 -5.09 -11.69
N ASN A 540 30.60 -4.88 -11.84
CA ASN A 540 30.05 -4.27 -13.06
C ASN A 540 29.90 -2.75 -12.95
N TYR A 541 29.81 -2.19 -11.73
CA TYR A 541 29.55 -0.75 -11.55
C TYR A 541 30.65 -0.05 -10.75
N VAL A 542 30.94 -0.51 -9.53
CA VAL A 542 31.84 0.22 -8.60
C VAL A 542 33.31 0.15 -9.02
N GLU A 543 33.84 -1.06 -9.29
CA GLU A 543 35.24 -1.24 -9.68
C GLU A 543 35.58 -0.55 -11.01
N PRO A 544 34.74 -0.63 -12.08
CA PRO A 544 34.96 0.14 -13.30
C PRO A 544 35.00 1.64 -13.04
N LYS A 545 34.08 2.17 -12.22
CA LYS A 545 34.06 3.61 -11.88
C LYS A 545 35.32 4.02 -11.12
N LEU A 546 35.77 3.22 -10.15
CA LEU A 546 37.03 3.47 -9.44
C LEU A 546 38.22 3.58 -10.40
N ARG A 547 38.40 2.60 -11.29
CA ARG A 547 39.49 2.62 -12.28
C ARG A 547 39.43 3.84 -13.21
N LEU A 548 38.22 4.23 -13.62
CA LEU A 548 37.99 5.42 -14.45
C LEU A 548 38.41 6.70 -13.71
N GLU A 549 37.97 6.88 -12.47
CA GLU A 549 38.27 8.08 -11.69
C GLU A 549 39.75 8.14 -11.26
N GLU A 550 40.40 6.99 -11.05
CA GLU A 550 41.86 6.89 -10.81
C GLU A 550 42.64 7.38 -12.04
N SER A 551 42.25 6.92 -13.22
CA SER A 551 42.85 7.35 -14.48
C SER A 551 42.66 8.86 -14.72
N ARG A 552 41.47 9.40 -14.41
CA ARG A 552 41.19 10.84 -14.49
C ARG A 552 42.02 11.65 -13.49
N LEU A 553 42.21 11.16 -12.26
CA LEU A 553 43.08 11.80 -11.27
C LEU A 553 44.53 11.86 -11.75
N GLU A 554 45.05 10.78 -12.31
CA GLU A 554 46.39 10.78 -12.90
C GLU A 554 46.52 11.79 -14.04
N ALA A 555 45.52 11.89 -14.92
CA ALA A 555 45.51 12.85 -16.01
C ALA A 555 45.56 14.30 -15.48
N VAL A 556 44.75 14.64 -14.47
CA VAL A 556 44.75 15.97 -13.84
C VAL A 556 46.09 16.27 -13.16
N ARG A 557 46.67 15.29 -12.45
CA ARG A 557 48.00 15.41 -11.83
C ARG A 557 49.10 15.69 -12.87
N ARG A 558 49.07 14.99 -14.02
CA ARG A 558 50.00 15.21 -15.13
C ARG A 558 49.80 16.60 -15.76
N GLN A 559 48.57 17.05 -15.95
CA GLN A 559 48.28 18.39 -16.47
C GLN A 559 48.79 19.48 -15.52
N LEU A 560 48.57 19.33 -14.21
CA LEU A 560 49.03 20.28 -13.21
C LEU A 560 50.57 20.36 -13.16
N SER A 561 51.27 19.22 -13.26
CA SER A 561 52.74 19.21 -13.28
C SER A 561 53.30 19.91 -14.52
N VAL A 562 52.70 19.68 -15.70
CA VAL A 562 53.06 20.39 -16.94
C VAL A 562 52.85 21.89 -16.81
N VAL A 563 51.67 22.33 -16.33
CA VAL A 563 51.36 23.75 -16.14
C VAL A 563 52.33 24.42 -15.17
N ARG A 564 52.63 23.79 -14.03
CA ARG A 564 53.62 24.29 -13.06
C ARG A 564 55.01 24.43 -13.68
N SER A 565 55.45 23.43 -14.46
CA SER A 565 56.75 23.47 -15.13
C SER A 565 56.84 24.56 -16.22
N SER A 566 55.74 24.86 -16.89
CA SER A 566 55.68 25.94 -17.90
C SER A 566 55.62 27.34 -17.27
N ALA A 567 54.96 27.49 -16.11
CA ALA A 567 54.87 28.76 -15.38
C ALA A 567 56.22 29.20 -14.78
N GLN A 568 57.13 28.27 -14.49
CA GLN A 568 58.48 28.57 -14.03
C GLN A 568 59.42 29.09 -15.14
N ARG A 569 59.05 29.00 -16.43
CA ARG A 569 59.94 29.37 -17.56
C ARG A 569 59.75 30.79 -18.11
N THR A 570 58.71 31.53 -17.70
CA THR A 570 58.47 32.92 -18.11
C THR A 570 58.47 33.86 -16.91
N PRO A 571 59.60 34.51 -16.59
CA PRO A 571 59.60 35.70 -15.75
C PRO A 571 59.11 36.89 -16.59
N ASP A 572 58.35 37.79 -15.97
CA ASP A 572 57.72 38.99 -16.57
C ASP A 572 56.51 38.77 -17.49
N THR A 573 55.30 38.83 -16.90
CA THR A 573 54.26 39.80 -17.28
C THR A 573 53.00 39.65 -16.40
N GLY A 574 52.75 40.62 -15.51
CA GLY A 574 51.42 41.06 -15.05
C GLY A 574 50.50 40.10 -14.25
N PRO A 575 50.02 40.47 -13.04
CA PRO A 575 49.11 39.65 -12.25
C PRO A 575 47.64 39.81 -12.70
N ARG A 576 46.98 38.71 -13.09
CA ARG A 576 45.54 38.41 -12.80
C ARG A 576 44.94 37.19 -13.52
N THR A 577 45.53 36.71 -14.63
CA THR A 577 45.00 35.57 -15.42
C THR A 577 45.87 34.30 -15.38
N ALA A 578 47.18 34.42 -15.15
CA ALA A 578 48.10 33.27 -15.09
C ALA A 578 47.89 32.37 -13.85
N ASP A 579 47.52 32.93 -12.69
CA ASP A 579 47.31 32.19 -11.44
C ASP A 579 45.97 31.44 -11.35
N LYS A 580 45.00 31.76 -12.22
CA LYS A 580 43.66 31.15 -12.18
C LYS A 580 43.68 29.71 -12.70
N LYS A 581 44.51 29.40 -13.69
CA LYS A 581 44.59 28.08 -14.33
C LYS A 581 45.18 26.98 -13.41
N PRO A 582 46.33 27.17 -12.73
CA PRO A 582 46.84 26.19 -11.78
C PRO A 582 45.89 26.04 -10.57
N LYS A 583 45.34 27.13 -10.04
CA LYS A 583 44.38 27.08 -8.92
C LYS A 583 43.08 26.33 -9.28
N ALA A 584 42.62 26.46 -10.51
CA ALA A 584 41.46 25.70 -11.00
C ALA A 584 41.77 24.19 -11.11
N LEU A 585 42.96 23.83 -11.61
CA LEU A 585 43.42 22.45 -11.67
C LEU A 585 43.67 21.84 -10.29
N GLU A 586 44.19 22.61 -9.33
CA GLU A 586 44.32 22.20 -7.91
C GLU A 586 42.95 21.91 -7.31
N LYS A 587 41.97 22.82 -7.49
CA LYS A 587 40.60 22.58 -7.04
C LYS A 587 39.96 21.35 -7.71
N GLN A 588 40.26 21.12 -8.98
CA GLN A 588 39.80 19.92 -9.69
C GLN A 588 40.45 18.66 -9.12
N LEU A 589 41.76 18.70 -8.85
CA LEU A 589 42.51 17.61 -8.22
C LEU A 589 41.93 17.29 -6.83
N ASP A 590 41.72 18.29 -5.98
CA ASP A 590 41.12 18.09 -4.64
C ASP A 590 39.73 17.45 -4.72
N ARG A 591 38.90 17.89 -5.68
CA ARG A 591 37.57 17.30 -5.92
C ARG A 591 37.68 15.85 -6.36
N GLN A 592 38.59 15.55 -7.29
CA GLN A 592 38.83 14.22 -7.84
C GLN A 592 39.34 13.26 -6.75
N GLU A 593 40.28 13.70 -5.92
CA GLU A 593 40.76 12.95 -4.75
C GLU A 593 39.65 12.71 -3.73
N GLY A 594 38.83 13.73 -3.49
CA GLY A 594 37.66 13.62 -2.62
C GLY A 594 36.65 12.58 -3.11
N LEU A 595 36.34 12.57 -4.41
CA LEU A 595 35.45 11.59 -5.03
C LEU A 595 36.03 10.17 -4.95
N LEU A 596 37.33 10.01 -5.24
CA LEU A 596 37.99 8.70 -5.16
C LEU A 596 38.04 8.15 -3.74
N SER A 597 38.34 8.99 -2.75
CA SER A 597 38.31 8.58 -1.35
C SER A 597 36.90 8.11 -0.95
N GLU A 598 35.87 8.80 -1.43
CA GLU A 598 34.47 8.45 -1.18
C GLU A 598 34.06 7.15 -1.89
N LEU A 599 34.47 6.95 -3.15
CA LEU A 599 34.21 5.72 -3.90
C LEU A 599 34.90 4.50 -3.29
N ARG A 600 36.11 4.66 -2.75
CA ARG A 600 36.83 3.59 -2.04
C ARG A 600 36.10 3.20 -0.75
N ASP A 601 35.67 4.18 0.05
CA ASP A 601 34.84 3.93 1.25
C ASP A 601 33.52 3.20 0.89
N PHE A 602 32.85 3.63 -0.18
CA PHE A 602 31.64 2.96 -0.69
C PHE A 602 31.93 1.52 -1.14
N HIS A 603 32.99 1.31 -1.91
CA HIS A 603 33.45 -0.01 -2.34
C HIS A 603 33.72 -0.93 -1.15
N ASP A 604 34.46 -0.46 -0.15
CA ASP A 604 34.85 -1.27 1.00
C ASP A 604 33.64 -1.66 1.86
N LYS A 605 32.68 -0.74 2.03
CA LYS A 605 31.38 -1.03 2.69
C LYS A 605 30.58 -2.07 1.91
N LEU A 606 30.45 -1.90 0.60
CA LEU A 606 29.73 -2.84 -0.25
C LEU A 606 30.41 -4.22 -0.29
N ARG A 607 31.75 -4.26 -0.33
CA ARG A 607 32.53 -5.49 -0.24
C ARG A 607 32.29 -6.20 1.09
N ARG A 608 32.35 -5.48 2.22
CA ARG A 608 32.07 -6.07 3.53
C ARG A 608 30.67 -6.69 3.60
N ALA A 609 29.66 -6.02 3.04
CA ALA A 609 28.32 -6.57 2.97
C ALA A 609 28.22 -7.82 2.06
N ALA A 610 28.90 -7.81 0.90
CA ALA A 610 28.97 -8.95 0.01
C ALA A 610 29.68 -10.17 0.65
N ASP A 611 30.74 -9.91 1.41
CA ASP A 611 31.55 -10.94 2.10
C ASP A 611 30.79 -11.62 3.26
N LEU A 612 29.60 -11.12 3.64
CA LEU A 612 28.69 -11.87 4.53
C LEU A 612 28.13 -13.13 3.86
N HIS A 613 28.14 -13.19 2.52
CA HIS A 613 27.61 -14.32 1.72
C HIS A 613 26.19 -14.72 2.13
N LEU A 614 25.35 -13.73 2.43
CA LEU A 614 23.94 -13.93 2.76
C LEU A 614 23.13 -14.01 1.46
N ASP A 615 22.41 -15.11 1.28
CA ASP A 615 21.48 -15.30 0.19
C ASP A 615 20.14 -14.63 0.55
N PRO A 616 19.70 -13.58 -0.17
CA PRO A 616 18.43 -12.92 0.11
C PRO A 616 17.24 -13.86 -0.10
N ASP A 617 16.30 -13.88 0.84
CA ASP A 617 15.00 -14.55 0.70
C ASP A 617 13.87 -13.54 0.88
N LEU A 618 13.14 -13.27 -0.20
CA LEU A 618 12.02 -12.32 -0.21
C LEU A 618 10.94 -12.69 0.83
N ASN A 619 10.83 -13.97 1.23
CA ASN A 619 9.93 -14.38 2.30
C ASN A 619 10.25 -13.73 3.66
N ASP A 620 11.51 -13.40 3.92
CA ASP A 620 11.92 -12.71 5.14
C ASP A 620 11.46 -11.24 5.15
N GLY A 621 11.01 -10.73 4.00
CA GLY A 621 10.51 -9.37 3.81
C GLY A 621 11.64 -8.36 3.64
N VAL A 622 11.28 -7.13 3.24
CA VAL A 622 12.27 -6.12 2.82
C VAL A 622 13.25 -5.78 3.94
N ILE A 623 12.74 -5.59 5.16
CA ILE A 623 13.52 -5.11 6.30
C ILE A 623 14.69 -6.04 6.66
N LEU A 624 14.47 -7.35 6.70
CA LEU A 624 15.51 -8.31 7.06
C LEU A 624 16.53 -8.47 5.92
N ASN A 625 16.08 -8.38 4.67
CA ASN A 625 16.98 -8.45 3.51
C ASN A 625 17.85 -7.19 3.34
N ILE A 626 17.34 -6.01 3.69
CA ILE A 626 18.09 -4.75 3.56
C ILE A 626 18.98 -4.46 4.77
N ALA A 627 18.69 -5.06 5.94
CA ALA A 627 19.45 -4.84 7.18
C ALA A 627 20.98 -5.02 7.03
N PRO A 628 21.50 -6.06 6.36
CA PRO A 628 22.94 -6.20 6.13
C PRO A 628 23.60 -5.02 5.38
N LEU A 629 22.81 -4.20 4.68
CA LEU A 629 23.28 -3.05 3.89
C LEU A 629 23.22 -1.72 4.65
N TRP A 630 23.01 -1.75 5.97
CA TRP A 630 22.77 -0.54 6.78
C TRP A 630 23.86 0.55 6.70
N GLU A 631 25.11 0.20 6.37
CA GLU A 631 26.19 1.18 6.19
C GLU A 631 26.09 1.99 4.87
N LEU A 632 25.28 1.50 3.93
CA LEU A 632 25.15 2.02 2.56
C LEU A 632 23.79 2.67 2.29
N VAL A 633 22.76 2.21 2.98
CA VAL A 633 21.39 2.69 2.80
C VAL A 633 21.13 3.92 3.68
N PRO A 634 20.59 5.02 3.14
CA PRO A 634 20.24 6.21 3.94
C PRO A 634 18.92 5.99 4.71
N TRP A 635 18.87 4.97 5.56
CA TRP A 635 17.66 4.55 6.28
C TRP A 635 17.99 3.95 7.65
N ALA A 636 17.53 4.61 8.73
CA ALA A 636 17.90 4.26 10.11
C ALA A 636 17.36 2.88 10.53
N GLU A 637 16.24 2.45 9.97
CA GLU A 637 15.58 1.19 10.25
C GLU A 637 16.47 0.00 9.86
N ALA A 638 17.18 0.08 8.72
CA ALA A 638 18.11 -0.99 8.32
C ALA A 638 19.14 -1.27 9.43
N ARG A 639 19.67 -0.22 10.06
CA ARG A 639 20.63 -0.34 11.17
C ARG A 639 19.99 -0.97 12.41
N LYS A 640 18.78 -0.55 12.78
CA LYS A 640 18.04 -1.13 13.92
C LYS A 640 17.89 -2.65 13.73
N TYR A 641 17.36 -3.07 12.58
CA TYR A 641 17.11 -4.48 12.32
C TYR A 641 18.40 -5.29 12.13
N TRP A 642 19.48 -4.68 11.66
CA TRP A 642 20.80 -5.35 11.66
C TRP A 642 21.28 -5.69 13.06
N HIS A 643 21.12 -4.78 14.03
CA HIS A 643 21.48 -5.05 15.42
C HIS A 643 20.61 -6.16 16.03
N GLU A 644 19.31 -6.15 15.79
CA GLU A 644 18.38 -7.18 16.27
C GLU A 644 18.65 -8.55 15.62
N LEU A 645 18.93 -8.58 14.31
CA LEU A 645 19.32 -9.78 13.56
C LEU A 645 20.65 -10.34 14.08
N SER A 646 21.63 -9.47 14.33
CA SER A 646 22.93 -9.85 14.90
C SER A 646 22.81 -10.40 16.33
N ALA A 647 21.80 -9.95 17.07
CA ALA A 647 21.45 -10.47 18.39
C ALA A 647 20.65 -11.78 18.37
N GLY A 648 20.33 -12.31 17.18
CA GLY A 648 19.62 -13.58 17.03
C GLY A 648 18.11 -13.50 17.22
N GLN A 649 17.49 -12.32 17.16
CA GLN A 649 16.04 -12.14 17.39
C GLN A 649 15.15 -12.72 16.27
N TYR A 650 15.72 -13.10 15.14
CA TYR A 650 15.01 -13.53 13.93
C TYR A 650 15.46 -14.93 13.44
N ASP A 651 15.60 -15.88 14.37
CA ASP A 651 16.02 -17.27 14.10
C ASP A 651 15.07 -18.05 13.16
N TRP A 652 13.82 -17.60 13.05
CA TRP A 652 12.83 -18.13 12.10
C TRP A 652 13.07 -17.68 10.65
N SER A 653 13.80 -16.58 10.44
CA SER A 653 14.09 -16.03 9.11
C SER A 653 15.24 -16.78 8.43
N SER A 654 15.22 -16.86 7.10
CA SER A 654 16.33 -17.45 6.33
C SER A 654 17.64 -16.72 6.60
N ILE A 655 17.65 -15.39 6.53
CA ILE A 655 18.83 -14.56 6.75
C ILE A 655 19.35 -14.71 8.18
N GLY A 656 18.46 -14.71 9.18
CA GLY A 656 18.84 -14.95 10.57
C GLY A 656 19.52 -16.31 10.75
N ARG A 657 18.97 -17.37 10.18
CA ARG A 657 19.60 -18.71 10.20
C ARG A 657 20.96 -18.74 9.51
N GLN A 658 21.08 -18.09 8.34
CA GLN A 658 22.35 -18.01 7.61
C GLN A 658 23.41 -17.26 8.42
N TRP A 659 23.03 -16.16 9.07
CA TRP A 659 23.92 -15.38 9.95
C TRP A 659 24.39 -16.19 11.16
N CYS A 660 23.46 -16.84 11.87
CA CYS A 660 23.77 -17.71 13.01
C CYS A 660 24.69 -18.87 12.61
N GLY A 661 24.38 -19.55 11.49
CA GLY A 661 25.16 -20.69 10.99
C GLY A 661 26.60 -20.34 10.59
N ARG A 662 26.87 -19.05 10.32
CA ARG A 662 28.21 -18.53 9.97
C ARG A 662 28.97 -17.96 11.18
N GLY A 663 28.46 -18.14 12.40
CA GLY A 663 29.13 -17.69 13.63
C GLY A 663 28.86 -16.23 14.01
N GLY A 664 27.80 -15.63 13.47
CA GLY A 664 27.48 -14.21 13.63
C GLY A 664 26.75 -13.81 14.93
N VAL A 665 26.28 -14.78 15.73
CA VAL A 665 25.73 -14.49 17.07
C VAL A 665 26.88 -14.48 18.07
N GLY A 666 26.97 -13.40 18.85
CA GLY A 666 28.08 -13.12 19.77
C GLY A 666 28.65 -14.34 20.49
N ARG A 667 29.95 -14.55 20.29
CA ARG A 667 30.85 -14.84 21.40
C ARG A 667 31.11 -13.56 22.20
#